data_AF-A0A6H9L2K3-F1
#
_entry.id   AF-A0A6H9L2K3-F1
#
_cell.length_a   1.000
_cell.length_b   1.000
_cell.length_c   1.000
_cell.angle_alpha   90.00
_cell.angle_beta   90.00
_cell.angle_gamma   90.00
#
_symmetry.space_group_name_H-M   'P 1'
#
loop_
_entity.id
_entity.type
_entity.pdbx_description
1 polymer ?
#
loop_
_entity_poly.entity_id
_entity_poly.type
_entity_poly.pdbx_seq_one_letter_code
_entity_poly.pdbx_strand_id
1 'polypeptide(L)'
;MLIKQKQMAVKLPSRKSFCICLIITIILVINTTAICQERLVYSEAPDSFKENGVYYSNRITLKFNEKVFELGEGVVNTSISEIPANHSSLKSAFIKLEQKYGTFSFRKKMPNARWGDVWRTHRVTKKPVKIHEWSQLFSLEFDNFVPVDSVLRLIRTFSEIKYTRGPVVAIADSEPDDPHYVDDEDLQWYLFKTNSEDAWDITKGNSNLRIGIVDFDNPYTAHKDFWTGSGTSGNSKFDETPSGSGVGDHPTKIAGLIGAATDDGDGITSLGWSLMMNAYRASGDNDIVNQMNAAIDDGCDVINCSFTLYSDEKTFDSGCGCDIREPLQSGQLFDDIEEVFDDAATAGIVVVGTMANSGYNRIDNPEKPGCNPDECSDSVVPFTPYPGAYDDVICVTATDTDDDVPNNYNFGNFIDVSAPGINIFSTTTADTYAIDNGSSFSAPIVSALAGLILSVNPNLSISQVENVIESTADPINETASRGGAGRINAYEALKYTIENHGGTIGGNGETVIFHEDITISSGVTLTIESGTTVELEPDIKFTVNGILDAQGTSSNPITFKRNGSSGTWDGIYISGSSASSTELVYCTIKNASIGIDISNSDPLIEKCYVHSCSSYPLKLTSGATPKVLNNKFYAASTHAVYISSAGGDFGANEFRTSSGTTYGVYVTGSIANPSFDNKWGDGGNLFDLSNIASNGAYAAGGYPEFGSNGAREGENDFINRGSSDYYITNNTGSTFDAEYNYWGGTPQVSWFGGDDNVDYNPYESSSNSAGPSWKIMVDPFQPGLTKYEEGNYAEALAELKSVLEQNEESDGAVGAVFKMAMSASKIDVLAEQEAFLVDLSNSENTEVQYMSRVWLAYLYFQQQKMQDAEKIALQAPTGSLAERSELLALVSYYSSLGDTRSTTRIAEILKDHHKDEYLTYDLGEAVNNQLVFQDNLTKTTAEKNAGFSLTNYPNPFNPETIISYNLPQKSTVLLKLYDLRGRLIQVLVNGIQDQGMHEVSFNASGLPSGVYPYTIEAMGRKASARLTILK
;
A
#
# COMPACT_ATOMS: atom_id res chain seq x y z
N MET A 1 -37.02 -44.61 35.04
CA MET A 1 -38.34 -44.97 35.63
C MET A 1 -38.86 -43.73 36.34
N LEU A 2 -40.13 -43.34 36.12
CA LEU A 2 -40.81 -42.22 36.80
C LEU A 2 -40.55 -42.21 38.33
N ILE A 3 -40.42 -41.03 38.94
CA ILE A 3 -41.12 -40.54 40.17
C ILE A 3 -40.40 -39.34 40.85
N LYS A 4 -41.21 -38.28 41.08
CA LYS A 4 -41.29 -37.22 42.12
C LYS A 4 -40.11 -36.78 43.02
N GLN A 5 -40.07 -35.44 43.17
CA GLN A 5 -39.90 -34.59 44.37
C GLN A 5 -38.68 -34.78 45.32
N LYS A 6 -37.85 -33.73 45.49
CA LYS A 6 -37.85 -32.82 46.67
C LYS A 6 -36.65 -31.83 46.63
N GLN A 7 -36.90 -30.65 47.22
CA GLN A 7 -35.99 -29.54 47.47
C GLN A 7 -34.66 -29.92 48.15
N MET A 8 -33.56 -29.22 47.81
CA MET A 8 -32.64 -28.64 48.79
C MET A 8 -31.69 -27.63 48.12
N ALA A 9 -31.63 -26.44 48.72
CA ALA A 9 -30.74 -25.33 48.37
C ALA A 9 -29.30 -25.61 48.79
N VAL A 10 -28.31 -25.25 47.97
CA VAL A 10 -26.95 -24.91 48.44
C VAL A 10 -26.36 -23.76 47.61
N LYS A 11 -26.03 -22.71 48.37
CA LYS A 11 -25.27 -21.48 48.12
C LYS A 11 -24.14 -21.51 47.07
N LEU A 12 -24.07 -20.41 46.31
CA LEU A 12 -22.86 -19.81 45.73
C LEU A 12 -21.76 -19.60 46.80
N PRO A 13 -20.48 -19.66 46.39
CA PRO A 13 -19.66 -18.46 46.61
C PRO A 13 -18.68 -18.08 45.48
N SER A 14 -18.83 -16.81 45.05
CA SER A 14 -17.81 -15.76 44.83
C SER A 14 -16.71 -15.97 43.77
N ARG A 15 -16.65 -15.19 42.67
CA ARG A 15 -16.29 -13.75 42.56
C ARG A 15 -15.15 -13.33 43.49
N LYS A 16 -13.89 -13.66 43.16
CA LYS A 16 -12.70 -12.84 43.54
C LYS A 16 -11.34 -13.23 42.92
N SER A 17 -11.26 -14.16 41.97
CA SER A 17 -9.95 -14.59 41.42
C SER A 17 -9.73 -14.35 39.93
N PHE A 18 -10.59 -13.58 39.25
CA PHE A 18 -10.37 -13.24 37.83
C PHE A 18 -9.91 -11.78 37.58
N CYS A 19 -9.85 -10.96 38.64
CA CYS A 19 -9.40 -9.56 38.56
C CYS A 19 -7.87 -9.38 38.50
N ILE A 20 -7.07 -10.44 38.40
CA ILE A 20 -5.59 -10.32 38.48
C ILE A 20 -4.87 -10.68 37.16
N CYS A 21 -5.52 -11.35 36.20
CA CYS A 21 -4.89 -11.60 34.88
C CYS A 21 -5.23 -10.56 33.80
N LEU A 22 -6.27 -9.73 34.00
CA LEU A 22 -6.64 -8.69 33.04
C LEU A 22 -5.69 -7.48 33.04
N ILE A 23 -4.88 -7.34 34.11
CA ILE A 23 -3.99 -6.19 34.35
C ILE A 23 -2.61 -6.37 33.69
N ILE A 24 -2.24 -7.58 33.23
CA ILE A 24 -0.91 -7.84 32.64
C ILE A 24 -0.92 -7.84 31.11
N THR A 25 -2.06 -8.01 30.44
CA THR A 25 -2.11 -7.94 28.96
C THR A 25 -2.50 -6.54 28.45
N ILE A 26 -2.91 -5.64 29.34
CA ILE A 26 -3.06 -4.19 29.09
C ILE A 26 -1.68 -3.51 28.86
N ILE A 27 -0.55 -4.22 29.04
CA ILE A 27 0.80 -3.65 28.90
C ILE A 27 1.53 -4.06 27.60
N LEU A 28 0.90 -4.79 26.65
CA LEU A 28 1.61 -5.15 25.41
C LEU A 28 0.92 -4.85 24.08
N VAL A 29 -0.32 -4.34 24.04
CA VAL A 29 -0.92 -3.90 22.77
C VAL A 29 -1.91 -2.73 23.00
N ILE A 30 -1.38 -1.55 23.33
CA ILE A 30 -2.05 -0.27 23.05
C ILE A 30 -1.24 0.39 21.93
N ASN A 31 -1.98 0.85 20.91
CA ASN A 31 -1.58 1.58 19.70
C ASN A 31 -0.98 0.71 18.58
N THR A 32 -1.57 0.60 17.38
CA THR A 32 -2.41 1.58 16.66
C THR A 32 -3.53 0.91 15.85
N THR A 33 -4.77 1.37 16.04
CA THR A 33 -5.77 1.48 14.98
C THR A 33 -5.42 2.65 14.07
N ALA A 34 -5.55 2.49 12.75
CA ALA A 34 -6.17 3.48 11.87
C ALA A 34 -6.31 2.96 10.42
N ILE A 35 -7.57 2.73 10.07
CA ILE A 35 -8.25 3.08 8.81
C ILE A 35 -8.01 2.17 7.60
N CYS A 36 -9.15 1.64 7.12
CA CYS A 36 -9.35 0.84 5.94
C CYS A 36 -9.35 1.73 4.68
N GLN A 37 -8.49 1.38 3.72
CA GLN A 37 -8.92 1.11 2.35
C GLN A 37 -8.16 -0.15 1.94
N GLU A 38 -8.72 -1.33 2.24
CA GLU A 38 -8.08 -2.57 1.84
C GLU A 38 -8.38 -2.87 0.36
N ARG A 39 -7.29 -2.90 -0.42
CA ARG A 39 -7.15 -3.33 -1.82
C ARG A 39 -7.96 -4.60 -2.10
N LEU A 40 -8.65 -4.66 -3.24
CA LEU A 40 -9.31 -5.89 -3.71
C LEU A 40 -8.25 -6.94 -4.06
N VAL A 41 -8.24 -8.05 -3.33
CA VAL A 41 -7.37 -9.21 -3.55
C VAL A 41 -8.20 -10.32 -4.18
N TYR A 42 -7.92 -10.70 -5.43
CA TYR A 42 -8.53 -11.87 -6.06
C TYR A 42 -7.62 -13.09 -5.92
N SER A 43 -8.16 -14.17 -5.36
CA SER A 43 -7.45 -15.45 -5.22
C SER A 43 -8.21 -16.56 -5.95
N GLU A 44 -7.50 -17.41 -6.71
CA GLU A 44 -8.08 -18.60 -7.36
C GLU A 44 -8.67 -19.62 -6.35
N ALA A 45 -8.32 -19.46 -5.07
CA ALA A 45 -8.98 -20.11 -3.96
C ALA A 45 -9.71 -19.03 -3.15
N PRO A 46 -11.05 -19.11 -2.99
CA PRO A 46 -11.78 -18.14 -2.17
C PRO A 46 -11.29 -18.11 -0.71
N ASP A 47 -10.54 -19.16 -0.33
CA ASP A 47 -10.05 -19.44 1.01
C ASP A 47 -8.53 -19.67 0.95
N SER A 48 -7.77 -18.61 1.20
CA SER A 48 -6.32 -18.67 1.41
C SER A 48 -5.82 -17.51 2.29
N PHE A 49 -4.81 -17.76 3.13
CA PHE A 49 -4.26 -16.75 4.04
C PHE A 49 -2.78 -16.97 4.33
N LYS A 50 -2.10 -15.95 4.85
CA LYS A 50 -0.69 -16.02 5.25
C LYS A 50 -0.58 -15.90 6.77
N GLU A 51 0.04 -16.88 7.40
CA GLU A 51 0.27 -16.89 8.85
C GLU A 51 1.75 -17.18 9.10
N ASN A 52 2.41 -16.30 9.87
CA ASN A 52 3.84 -16.40 10.21
C ASN A 52 4.77 -16.61 8.99
N GLY A 53 4.48 -15.92 7.88
CA GLY A 53 5.28 -15.99 6.65
C GLY A 53 5.07 -17.27 5.81
N VAL A 54 4.18 -18.17 6.22
CA VAL A 54 3.84 -19.39 5.47
C VAL A 54 2.45 -19.22 4.85
N TYR A 55 2.34 -19.57 3.58
CA TYR A 55 1.12 -19.43 2.81
C TYR A 55 0.23 -20.68 2.91
N TYR A 56 -1.05 -20.51 3.21
CA TYR A 56 -2.02 -21.60 3.42
C TYR A 56 -3.21 -21.47 2.45
N SER A 57 -3.66 -22.61 1.90
CA SER A 57 -4.87 -22.69 1.08
C SER A 57 -5.48 -24.07 1.11
N ASN A 58 -6.78 -24.19 0.89
CA ASN A 58 -7.48 -25.46 0.70
C ASN A 58 -7.42 -25.99 -0.75
N ARG A 59 -6.81 -25.26 -1.70
CA ARG A 59 -6.69 -25.67 -3.10
C ARG A 59 -5.27 -25.62 -3.61
N ILE A 60 -4.86 -26.68 -4.30
CA ILE A 60 -3.56 -26.77 -4.97
C ILE A 60 -3.75 -27.33 -6.37
N THR A 61 -3.22 -26.64 -7.38
CA THR A 61 -3.30 -27.10 -8.77
C THR A 61 -2.09 -27.95 -9.10
N LEU A 62 -2.31 -29.08 -9.78
CA LEU A 62 -1.23 -29.93 -10.28
C LEU A 62 -1.50 -30.45 -11.68
N LYS A 63 -0.40 -30.63 -12.40
CA LYS A 63 -0.37 -31.16 -13.75
C LYS A 63 0.52 -32.39 -13.79
N PHE A 64 -0.02 -33.50 -14.31
CA PHE A 64 0.80 -34.68 -14.62
C PHE A 64 1.41 -34.55 -16.02
N ASN A 65 2.65 -35.03 -16.21
CA ASN A 65 3.29 -35.09 -17.53
C ASN A 65 2.96 -36.40 -18.29
N GLU A 66 2.34 -37.36 -17.61
CA GLU A 66 1.85 -38.62 -18.16
C GLU A 66 0.41 -38.95 -17.72
N LYS A 67 -0.18 -40.04 -18.24
CA LYS A 67 -1.56 -40.43 -17.92
C LYS A 67 -1.61 -41.07 -16.54
N VAL A 68 -2.17 -40.36 -15.56
CA VAL A 68 -2.35 -40.86 -14.19
C VAL A 68 -3.78 -41.29 -13.92
N PHE A 69 -4.77 -40.53 -14.40
CA PHE A 69 -6.20 -40.83 -14.25
C PHE A 69 -6.88 -41.16 -15.58
N GLU A 70 -7.76 -42.15 -15.57
CA GLU A 70 -8.57 -42.56 -16.73
C GLU A 70 -10.03 -42.13 -16.54
N LEU A 71 -10.30 -40.85 -16.80
CA LEU A 71 -11.64 -40.26 -16.67
C LEU A 71 -12.27 -40.01 -18.04
N GLY A 72 -13.55 -40.40 -18.18
CA GLY A 72 -14.36 -40.11 -19.35
C GLY A 72 -14.71 -38.63 -19.51
N GLU A 73 -15.26 -38.27 -20.67
CA GLU A 73 -15.74 -36.91 -20.95
C GLU A 73 -16.86 -36.51 -19.98
N GLY A 74 -16.81 -35.28 -19.46
CA GLY A 74 -17.80 -34.75 -18.51
C GLY A 74 -17.63 -35.24 -17.06
N VAL A 75 -16.67 -36.13 -16.79
CA VAL A 75 -16.36 -36.57 -15.41
C VAL A 75 -15.40 -35.58 -14.77
N VAL A 76 -15.87 -34.91 -13.71
CA VAL A 76 -15.19 -33.77 -13.09
C VAL A 76 -14.44 -34.16 -11.81
N ASN A 77 -14.93 -35.11 -11.03
CA ASN A 77 -14.35 -35.46 -9.73
C ASN A 77 -13.84 -36.90 -9.70
N THR A 78 -12.73 -37.11 -9.02
CA THR A 78 -12.15 -38.43 -8.72
C THR A 78 -11.42 -38.39 -7.39
N SER A 79 -10.91 -39.54 -6.92
CA SER A 79 -10.22 -39.65 -5.64
C SER A 79 -8.91 -40.44 -5.78
N ILE A 80 -8.14 -40.47 -4.69
CA ILE A 80 -6.87 -41.20 -4.62
C ILE A 80 -7.05 -42.69 -4.96
N SER A 81 -8.22 -43.30 -4.65
CA SER A 81 -8.46 -44.73 -4.88
C SER A 81 -8.41 -45.11 -6.36
N GLU A 82 -8.77 -44.18 -7.25
CA GLU A 82 -8.81 -44.37 -8.71
C GLU A 82 -7.43 -44.27 -9.37
N ILE A 83 -6.36 -43.92 -8.62
CA ILE A 83 -4.99 -43.94 -9.16
C ILE A 83 -4.58 -45.40 -9.44
N PRO A 84 -4.18 -45.75 -10.68
CA PRO A 84 -3.80 -47.10 -11.06
C PRO A 84 -2.55 -47.63 -10.32
N ALA A 85 -2.43 -48.97 -10.24
CA ALA A 85 -1.38 -49.63 -9.43
C ALA A 85 0.05 -49.37 -9.92
N ASN A 86 0.25 -49.06 -11.21
CA ASN A 86 1.55 -48.70 -11.78
C ASN A 86 2.06 -47.32 -11.30
N HIS A 87 1.19 -46.48 -10.71
CA HIS A 87 1.55 -45.20 -10.07
C HIS A 87 1.56 -45.30 -8.54
N SER A 88 1.93 -46.47 -8.01
CA SER A 88 1.81 -46.80 -6.57
C SER A 88 2.61 -45.88 -5.63
N SER A 89 3.76 -45.38 -6.06
CA SER A 89 4.58 -44.43 -5.28
C SER A 89 3.90 -43.07 -5.13
N LEU A 90 3.37 -42.53 -6.23
CA LEU A 90 2.59 -41.30 -6.25
C LEU A 90 1.29 -41.46 -5.46
N LYS A 91 0.56 -42.58 -5.65
CA LYS A 91 -0.63 -42.92 -4.87
C LYS A 91 -0.33 -42.94 -3.36
N SER A 92 0.79 -43.54 -2.97
CA SER A 92 1.22 -43.59 -1.57
C SER A 92 1.57 -42.22 -1.01
N ALA A 93 2.08 -41.31 -1.84
CA ALA A 93 2.36 -39.93 -1.44
C ALA A 93 1.09 -39.12 -1.22
N PHE A 94 0.09 -39.26 -2.09
CA PHE A 94 -1.22 -38.64 -1.89
C PHE A 94 -1.96 -39.20 -0.68
N ILE A 95 -1.87 -40.52 -0.40
CA ILE A 95 -2.40 -41.10 0.84
C ILE A 95 -1.72 -40.48 2.07
N LYS A 96 -0.39 -40.25 2.02
CA LYS A 96 0.33 -39.60 3.12
C LYS A 96 -0.05 -38.12 3.27
N LEU A 97 -0.32 -37.43 2.16
CA LEU A 97 -0.86 -36.07 2.18
C LEU A 97 -2.24 -36.05 2.83
N GLU A 98 -3.12 -36.98 2.45
CA GLU A 98 -4.48 -37.09 2.97
C GLU A 98 -4.48 -37.42 4.48
N GLN A 99 -3.60 -38.34 4.89
CA GLN A 99 -3.39 -38.66 6.31
C GLN A 99 -2.84 -37.48 7.12
N LYS A 100 -2.07 -36.59 6.49
CA LYS A 100 -1.40 -35.48 7.18
C LYS A 100 -2.25 -34.22 7.26
N TYR A 101 -3.00 -33.92 6.20
CA TYR A 101 -3.71 -32.64 6.07
C TYR A 101 -5.22 -32.78 5.90
N GLY A 102 -5.74 -34.00 6.00
CA GLY A 102 -7.16 -34.29 5.85
C GLY A 102 -7.52 -34.73 4.43
N THR A 103 -8.76 -35.18 4.29
CA THR A 103 -9.33 -35.65 3.02
C THR A 103 -9.27 -34.58 1.95
N PHE A 104 -8.98 -35.02 0.73
CA PHE A 104 -9.02 -34.16 -0.43
C PHE A 104 -9.45 -34.96 -1.66
N SER A 105 -10.12 -34.28 -2.58
CA SER A 105 -10.52 -34.86 -3.86
C SER A 105 -9.71 -34.28 -5.01
N PHE A 106 -9.69 -35.01 -6.13
CA PHE A 106 -9.14 -34.50 -7.38
C PHE A 106 -10.29 -34.00 -8.24
N ARG A 107 -10.30 -32.71 -8.53
CA ARG A 107 -11.18 -32.11 -9.53
C ARG A 107 -10.45 -31.90 -10.83
N LYS A 108 -10.89 -32.55 -11.90
CA LYS A 108 -10.39 -32.33 -13.26
C LYS A 108 -10.77 -30.91 -13.68
N LYS A 109 -9.76 -30.07 -13.94
CA LYS A 109 -9.98 -28.66 -14.32
C LYS A 109 -10.56 -28.50 -15.73
N MET A 110 -10.32 -29.48 -16.61
CA MET A 110 -10.84 -29.53 -17.98
C MET A 110 -11.70 -30.79 -18.17
N PRO A 111 -12.99 -30.77 -17.76
CA PRO A 111 -13.86 -31.95 -17.76
C PRO A 111 -13.93 -32.70 -19.09
N ASN A 112 -13.86 -31.96 -20.21
CA ASN A 112 -14.09 -32.50 -21.55
C ASN A 112 -12.80 -32.90 -22.30
N ALA A 113 -11.61 -32.66 -21.73
CA ALA A 113 -10.34 -33.02 -22.38
C ALA A 113 -10.05 -34.52 -22.23
N ARG A 114 -9.71 -35.21 -23.33
CA ARG A 114 -9.35 -36.65 -23.34
C ARG A 114 -7.83 -36.83 -23.48
N TRP A 115 -7.31 -37.92 -22.94
CA TRP A 115 -5.89 -38.23 -23.06
C TRP A 115 -5.51 -38.47 -24.51
N GLY A 116 -4.53 -37.71 -25.01
CA GLY A 116 -4.13 -37.69 -26.41
C GLY A 116 -4.74 -36.54 -27.22
N ASP A 117 -5.56 -35.67 -26.61
CA ASP A 117 -6.11 -34.44 -27.24
C ASP A 117 -5.02 -33.36 -27.38
N VAL A 118 -3.88 -33.72 -27.97
CA VAL A 118 -2.72 -32.82 -28.19
C VAL A 118 -2.76 -32.14 -29.54
N TRP A 119 -3.86 -32.27 -30.28
CA TRP A 119 -4.07 -31.63 -31.56
C TRP A 119 -5.44 -30.96 -31.59
N ARG A 120 -5.45 -29.66 -31.86
CA ARG A 120 -6.67 -28.93 -32.20
C ARG A 120 -6.58 -28.46 -33.64
N THR A 121 -7.71 -28.37 -34.31
CA THR A 121 -7.76 -27.69 -35.60
C THR A 121 -7.76 -26.20 -35.32
N HIS A 122 -6.70 -25.50 -35.76
CA HIS A 122 -6.60 -24.06 -35.61
C HIS A 122 -7.82 -23.42 -36.27
N ARG A 123 -8.57 -22.62 -35.50
CA ARG A 123 -9.93 -22.19 -35.87
C ARG A 123 -9.97 -21.48 -37.23
N VAL A 124 -8.92 -20.70 -37.54
CA VAL A 124 -8.78 -19.92 -38.78
C VAL A 124 -8.10 -20.70 -39.90
N THR A 125 -6.84 -21.10 -39.74
CA THR A 125 -6.05 -21.78 -40.78
C THR A 125 -6.47 -23.22 -41.11
N LYS A 126 -7.37 -23.82 -40.32
CA LYS A 126 -7.83 -25.22 -40.40
C LYS A 126 -6.73 -26.28 -40.34
N LYS A 127 -5.50 -25.89 -40.01
CA LYS A 127 -4.37 -26.81 -39.84
C LYS A 127 -4.39 -27.40 -38.42
N PRO A 128 -3.95 -28.66 -38.25
CA PRO A 128 -3.76 -29.24 -36.93
C PRO A 128 -2.60 -28.53 -36.23
N VAL A 129 -2.90 -27.86 -35.12
CA VAL A 129 -1.92 -27.26 -34.22
C VAL A 129 -1.78 -28.12 -32.98
N LYS A 130 -0.53 -28.30 -32.57
CA LYS A 130 -0.21 -29.09 -31.40
C LYS A 130 -0.55 -28.26 -30.17
N ILE A 131 -1.46 -28.75 -29.34
CA ILE A 131 -1.82 -28.11 -28.08
C ILE A 131 -1.29 -28.94 -26.91
N HIS A 132 -1.18 -28.29 -25.75
CA HIS A 132 -0.77 -28.95 -24.54
C HIS A 132 -1.78 -30.04 -24.13
N GLU A 133 -1.27 -31.17 -23.63
CA GLU A 133 -2.10 -32.27 -23.13
C GLU A 133 -2.82 -31.79 -21.86
N TRP A 134 -4.11 -31.42 -21.95
CA TRP A 134 -4.84 -30.82 -20.83
C TRP A 134 -5.60 -31.83 -19.96
N SER A 135 -5.78 -33.08 -20.40
CA SER A 135 -6.65 -34.06 -19.72
C SER A 135 -6.18 -34.47 -18.34
N GLN A 136 -4.89 -34.24 -18.01
CA GLN A 136 -4.31 -34.54 -16.70
C GLN A 136 -4.00 -33.31 -15.85
N LEU A 137 -4.78 -32.23 -16.01
CA LEU A 137 -4.73 -31.06 -15.13
C LEU A 137 -5.83 -31.17 -14.07
N PHE A 138 -5.42 -31.15 -12.80
CA PHE A 138 -6.32 -31.37 -11.67
C PHE A 138 -6.10 -30.32 -10.59
N SER A 139 -7.18 -29.97 -9.88
CA SER A 139 -7.15 -29.31 -8.59
C SER A 139 -7.23 -30.38 -7.51
N LEU A 140 -6.33 -30.31 -6.53
CA LEU A 140 -6.55 -30.92 -5.23
C LEU A 140 -7.46 -29.98 -4.44
N GLU A 141 -8.61 -30.48 -4.00
CA GLU A 141 -9.54 -29.74 -3.15
C GLU A 141 -9.51 -30.40 -1.78
N PHE A 142 -8.77 -29.80 -0.86
CA PHE A 142 -8.65 -30.22 0.52
C PHE A 142 -9.83 -29.71 1.32
N ASP A 143 -10.32 -30.53 2.26
CA ASP A 143 -11.40 -30.12 3.16
C ASP A 143 -10.92 -29.12 4.23
N ASN A 144 -9.60 -28.94 4.39
CA ASN A 144 -8.96 -27.98 5.30
C ASN A 144 -7.85 -27.20 4.60
N PHE A 145 -7.46 -26.04 5.15
CA PHE A 145 -6.31 -25.27 4.67
C PHE A 145 -5.00 -26.00 4.92
N VAL A 146 -4.14 -26.02 3.90
CA VAL A 146 -2.85 -26.70 3.94
C VAL A 146 -1.72 -25.72 3.61
N PRO A 147 -0.54 -25.84 4.24
CA PRO A 147 0.60 -24.99 3.93
C PRO A 147 1.10 -25.29 2.51
N VAL A 148 0.87 -24.35 1.60
CA VAL A 148 1.01 -24.48 0.15
C VAL A 148 2.41 -24.98 -0.20
N ASP A 149 3.47 -24.27 0.18
CA ASP A 149 4.85 -24.65 -0.15
C ASP A 149 5.26 -26.03 0.38
N SER A 150 4.73 -26.43 1.53
CA SER A 150 5.03 -27.73 2.12
C SER A 150 4.35 -28.87 1.39
N VAL A 151 3.16 -28.61 0.82
CA VAL A 151 2.51 -29.57 -0.08
C VAL A 151 3.20 -29.57 -1.43
N LEU A 152 3.43 -28.42 -2.06
CA LEU A 152 4.11 -28.31 -3.36
C LEU A 152 5.47 -29.00 -3.36
N ARG A 153 6.32 -28.77 -2.34
CA ARG A 153 7.62 -29.45 -2.22
C ARG A 153 7.52 -30.97 -2.13
N LEU A 154 6.44 -31.50 -1.56
CA LEU A 154 6.26 -32.94 -1.43
C LEU A 154 5.82 -33.58 -2.75
N ILE A 155 4.94 -32.94 -3.51
CA ILE A 155 4.39 -33.51 -4.75
C ILE A 155 5.21 -33.18 -6.00
N ARG A 156 5.96 -32.06 -6.06
CA ARG A 156 6.82 -31.72 -7.20
C ARG A 156 7.99 -32.69 -7.42
N THR A 157 8.32 -33.53 -6.44
CA THR A 157 9.45 -34.47 -6.52
C THR A 157 9.17 -35.74 -7.31
N PHE A 158 7.91 -35.98 -7.71
CA PHE A 158 7.53 -37.16 -8.47
C PHE A 158 7.69 -36.92 -9.97
N SER A 159 8.32 -37.86 -10.67
CA SER A 159 8.56 -37.77 -12.12
C SER A 159 7.28 -37.63 -12.93
N GLU A 160 6.16 -38.15 -12.42
CA GLU A 160 4.83 -38.13 -13.01
C GLU A 160 4.20 -36.72 -12.98
N ILE A 161 4.73 -35.81 -12.16
CA ILE A 161 4.24 -34.46 -11.96
C ILE A 161 5.04 -33.50 -12.85
N LYS A 162 4.35 -32.86 -13.80
CA LYS A 162 4.92 -31.82 -14.67
C LYS A 162 5.18 -30.53 -13.90
N TYR A 163 4.16 -30.08 -13.17
CA TYR A 163 4.25 -28.95 -12.27
C TYR A 163 3.12 -29.02 -11.24
N THR A 164 3.28 -28.28 -10.16
CA THR A 164 2.21 -27.99 -9.19
C THR A 164 2.32 -26.51 -8.83
N ARG A 165 1.23 -25.86 -8.45
CA ARG A 165 1.23 -24.48 -7.93
C ARG A 165 0.14 -24.29 -6.87
N GLY A 166 0.35 -23.33 -5.97
CA GLY A 166 -0.69 -22.86 -5.06
C GLY A 166 -1.76 -22.04 -5.80
N PRO A 167 -2.76 -21.52 -5.09
CA PRO A 167 -3.63 -20.48 -5.64
C PRO A 167 -2.79 -19.25 -6.00
N VAL A 168 -3.14 -18.58 -7.09
CA VAL A 168 -2.62 -17.23 -7.37
C VAL A 168 -3.26 -16.26 -6.37
N VAL A 169 -2.47 -15.36 -5.79
CA VAL A 169 -2.93 -14.20 -5.02
C VAL A 169 -2.54 -12.97 -5.80
N ALA A 170 -3.52 -12.23 -6.28
CA ALA A 170 -3.29 -10.90 -6.83
C ALA A 170 -3.40 -9.88 -5.70
N ILE A 171 -2.35 -9.09 -5.49
CA ILE A 171 -2.42 -7.83 -4.76
C ILE A 171 -2.60 -6.77 -5.85
N ALA A 172 -3.57 -5.86 -5.71
CA ALA A 172 -3.62 -4.68 -6.57
C ALA A 172 -2.42 -3.78 -6.24
N ASP A 173 -1.28 -4.06 -6.86
CA ASP A 173 -0.53 -3.01 -7.54
C ASP A 173 -1.30 -2.67 -8.80
N SER A 174 -1.25 -1.43 -9.25
CA SER A 174 -1.72 -1.10 -10.59
C SER A 174 -0.72 -1.57 -11.63
N GLU A 175 -0.43 -2.87 -11.62
CA GLU A 175 -0.20 -3.57 -12.86
C GLU A 175 -1.55 -3.55 -13.60
N PRO A 176 -1.61 -2.98 -14.80
CA PRO A 176 -2.80 -3.05 -15.63
C PRO A 176 -3.38 -4.46 -15.67
N ASP A 177 -4.70 -4.60 -15.50
CA ASP A 177 -5.36 -5.90 -15.57
C ASP A 177 -5.75 -6.35 -17.00
N ASP A 178 -5.31 -5.56 -17.99
CA ASP A 178 -5.48 -5.79 -19.42
C ASP A 178 -4.90 -7.15 -19.85
N PRO A 179 -5.69 -8.06 -20.46
CA PRO A 179 -5.25 -9.42 -20.74
C PRO A 179 -4.01 -9.53 -21.65
N HIS A 180 -3.78 -8.59 -22.57
CA HIS A 180 -2.58 -8.61 -23.40
C HIS A 180 -1.33 -8.11 -22.70
N TYR A 181 -1.49 -7.39 -21.59
CA TYR A 181 -0.40 -7.03 -20.68
C TYR A 181 -0.09 -8.19 -19.71
N VAL A 182 -1.12 -8.72 -19.05
CA VAL A 182 -1.00 -9.71 -17.97
C VAL A 182 -0.67 -11.12 -18.47
N ASP A 183 -1.31 -11.60 -19.54
CA ASP A 183 -1.22 -13.02 -19.93
C ASP A 183 -0.07 -13.31 -20.92
N ASP A 184 0.55 -12.27 -21.49
CA ASP A 184 1.56 -12.38 -22.55
C ASP A 184 2.62 -11.26 -22.42
N GLU A 185 3.41 -11.31 -21.34
CA GLU A 185 4.44 -10.34 -20.95
C GLU A 185 5.41 -9.94 -22.11
N ASP A 186 5.56 -10.79 -23.13
CA ASP A 186 6.42 -10.53 -24.28
C ASP A 186 5.76 -9.61 -25.36
N LEU A 187 4.43 -9.45 -25.37
CA LEU A 187 3.72 -8.66 -26.39
C LEU A 187 3.89 -7.15 -26.20
N GLN A 188 3.79 -6.69 -24.96
CA GLN A 188 3.90 -5.26 -24.59
C GLN A 188 5.23 -4.95 -23.89
N TRP A 189 6.30 -5.65 -24.28
CA TRP A 189 7.66 -5.52 -23.74
C TRP A 189 8.18 -4.08 -23.67
N TYR A 190 7.68 -3.20 -24.55
CA TYR A 190 8.07 -1.80 -24.62
C TYR A 190 7.71 -1.01 -23.36
N LEU A 191 6.65 -1.40 -22.64
CA LEU A 191 6.23 -0.76 -21.39
C LEU A 191 7.25 -1.03 -20.27
N PHE A 192 7.66 -2.29 -20.14
CA PHE A 192 8.72 -2.69 -19.21
C PHE A 192 10.06 -2.02 -19.55
N LYS A 193 10.44 -2.02 -20.83
CA LYS A 193 11.72 -1.46 -21.29
C LYS A 193 11.84 0.06 -21.07
N THR A 194 10.71 0.75 -20.95
CA THR A 194 10.66 2.20 -20.71
C THR A 194 10.35 2.55 -19.25
N ASN A 195 10.37 1.58 -18.33
CA ASN A 195 10.01 1.74 -16.92
C ASN A 195 8.64 2.39 -16.72
N SER A 196 7.64 1.94 -17.49
CA SER A 196 6.28 2.48 -17.43
C SER A 196 5.58 2.16 -16.10
N GLU A 197 5.80 0.97 -15.54
CA GLU A 197 5.20 0.55 -14.26
C GLU A 197 5.59 1.49 -13.13
N ASP A 198 6.90 1.69 -12.94
CA ASP A 198 7.44 2.62 -11.95
C ASP A 198 6.97 4.06 -12.22
N ALA A 199 6.78 4.45 -13.48
CA ALA A 199 6.26 5.78 -13.82
C ALA A 199 4.81 5.98 -13.35
N TRP A 200 3.95 4.96 -13.47
CA TRP A 200 2.55 5.02 -13.03
C TRP A 200 2.40 5.08 -11.52
N ASP A 201 3.42 4.66 -10.77
CA ASP A 201 3.52 4.89 -9.34
C ASP A 201 3.73 6.37 -8.99
N ILE A 202 4.17 7.21 -9.93
CA ILE A 202 4.23 8.67 -9.75
C ILE A 202 2.94 9.32 -10.26
N THR A 203 2.55 9.05 -11.50
CA THR A 203 1.29 9.53 -12.07
C THR A 203 0.80 8.65 -13.22
N LYS A 204 -0.51 8.49 -13.30
CA LYS A 204 -1.20 7.83 -14.42
C LYS A 204 -1.68 8.82 -15.48
N GLY A 205 -1.20 10.06 -15.43
CA GLY A 205 -1.58 11.11 -16.35
C GLY A 205 -2.81 11.90 -15.91
N ASN A 206 -2.93 13.12 -16.43
CA ASN A 206 -4.02 14.03 -16.16
C ASN A 206 -5.02 14.03 -17.33
N SER A 207 -6.24 13.60 -17.08
CA SER A 207 -7.32 13.55 -18.09
C SER A 207 -7.79 14.92 -18.58
N ASN A 208 -7.28 16.03 -18.03
CA ASN A 208 -7.49 17.35 -18.62
C ASN A 208 -6.50 17.67 -19.75
N LEU A 209 -5.36 16.98 -19.81
CA LEU A 209 -4.38 17.13 -20.88
C LEU A 209 -4.80 16.35 -22.12
N ARG A 210 -4.53 16.92 -23.30
CA ARG A 210 -4.94 16.37 -24.60
C ARG A 210 -3.75 16.14 -25.50
N ILE A 211 -3.66 14.92 -26.02
CA ILE A 211 -2.73 14.53 -27.07
C ILE A 211 -3.47 14.55 -28.41
N GLY A 212 -3.03 15.41 -29.33
CA GLY A 212 -3.52 15.46 -30.69
C GLY A 212 -2.80 14.46 -31.58
N ILE A 213 -3.54 13.60 -32.27
CA ILE A 213 -3.01 12.63 -33.24
C ILE A 213 -3.28 13.18 -34.64
N VAL A 214 -2.23 13.66 -35.31
CA VAL A 214 -2.31 14.09 -36.70
C VAL A 214 -1.80 12.95 -37.59
N ASP A 215 -2.68 12.41 -38.43
CA ASP A 215 -2.38 11.27 -39.32
C ASP A 215 -3.20 11.38 -40.62
N PHE A 216 -2.92 10.56 -41.64
CA PHE A 216 -3.57 10.61 -42.95
C PHE A 216 -4.98 9.95 -42.97
N ASP A 217 -5.32 9.21 -41.93
CA ASP A 217 -6.63 8.60 -41.74
C ASP A 217 -7.12 8.82 -40.30
N ASN A 218 -8.39 8.50 -40.02
CA ASN A 218 -8.92 8.55 -38.66
C ASN A 218 -8.72 7.21 -37.93
N PRO A 219 -8.50 7.22 -36.60
CA PRO A 219 -8.55 6.01 -35.80
C PRO A 219 -9.96 5.44 -35.80
N TYR A 220 -10.06 4.12 -35.64
CA TYR A 220 -11.33 3.43 -35.44
C TYR A 220 -11.83 3.70 -34.02
N THR A 221 -12.63 4.76 -33.86
CA THR A 221 -13.11 5.25 -32.55
C THR A 221 -13.99 4.26 -31.79
N ALA A 222 -14.58 3.29 -32.49
CA ALA A 222 -15.42 2.23 -31.90
C ALA A 222 -14.62 0.98 -31.51
N HIS A 223 -13.28 1.04 -31.51
CA HIS A 223 -12.47 0.02 -30.87
C HIS A 223 -12.84 -0.06 -29.38
N LYS A 224 -12.88 -1.26 -28.84
CA LYS A 224 -13.26 -1.46 -27.42
C LYS A 224 -12.34 -0.70 -26.45
N ASP A 225 -11.04 -0.62 -26.74
CA ASP A 225 -10.07 0.14 -25.93
C ASP A 225 -10.19 1.69 -26.07
N PHE A 226 -11.17 2.24 -26.82
CA PHE A 226 -11.23 3.66 -27.18
C PHE A 226 -12.58 4.40 -26.96
N TRP A 227 -13.67 3.78 -26.47
CA TRP A 227 -15.01 4.40 -26.63
C TRP A 227 -15.57 5.28 -25.47
N THR A 228 -16.39 6.24 -25.93
CA THR A 228 -17.03 7.42 -25.32
C THR A 228 -18.50 7.23 -24.90
N GLY A 229 -18.80 7.40 -23.60
CA GLY A 229 -20.14 7.85 -23.16
C GLY A 229 -21.10 6.79 -22.60
N SER A 230 -21.52 7.08 -21.37
CA SER A 230 -22.59 6.46 -20.54
C SER A 230 -22.23 5.40 -19.48
N GLY A 231 -20.99 5.41 -18.97
CA GLY A 231 -20.67 4.87 -17.64
C GLY A 231 -19.48 3.90 -17.65
N THR A 232 -18.37 4.37 -17.06
CA THR A 232 -17.04 3.74 -16.81
C THR A 232 -16.04 3.66 -17.99
N SER A 233 -14.85 4.25 -17.72
CA SER A 233 -13.51 4.43 -18.35
C SER A 233 -13.24 4.26 -19.85
N GLY A 234 -12.64 5.30 -20.44
CA GLY A 234 -11.89 5.32 -21.71
C GLY A 234 -11.37 6.75 -21.99
N ASN A 235 -10.09 6.94 -22.35
CA ASN A 235 -9.47 8.28 -22.47
C ASN A 235 -9.41 8.82 -23.89
N SER A 236 -10.53 8.75 -24.58
CA SER A 236 -10.64 9.35 -25.90
C SER A 236 -11.94 10.08 -25.99
N LYS A 237 -11.92 11.34 -26.44
CA LYS A 237 -13.14 12.07 -26.80
C LYS A 237 -13.04 12.45 -28.26
N PHE A 238 -13.09 11.44 -29.12
CA PHE A 238 -13.20 11.67 -30.55
C PHE A 238 -14.58 12.29 -30.83
N ASP A 239 -14.62 13.43 -31.50
CA ASP A 239 -15.88 14.03 -31.95
C ASP A 239 -16.70 13.01 -32.76
N GLU A 240 -18.03 13.03 -32.62
CA GLU A 240 -18.97 12.05 -33.24
C GLU A 240 -18.99 12.07 -34.79
N THR A 241 -18.09 12.79 -35.45
CA THR A 241 -17.93 12.80 -36.90
C THR A 241 -16.46 12.61 -37.29
N PRO A 242 -16.07 11.57 -38.06
CA PRO A 242 -16.86 10.94 -39.12
C PRO A 242 -16.80 9.40 -39.15
N SER A 243 -17.93 8.74 -38.85
CA SER A 243 -18.21 7.40 -39.38
C SER A 243 -18.45 7.51 -40.89
N GLY A 244 -17.40 7.28 -41.69
CA GLY A 244 -17.44 7.34 -43.15
C GLY A 244 -16.15 6.84 -43.78
N SER A 245 -16.17 6.47 -45.06
CA SER A 245 -15.03 5.88 -45.79
C SER A 245 -13.72 6.67 -45.61
N GLY A 246 -12.74 6.09 -44.89
CA GLY A 246 -11.47 6.74 -44.53
C GLY A 246 -10.94 6.40 -43.14
N VAL A 247 -11.28 5.22 -42.61
CA VAL A 247 -10.75 4.68 -41.33
C VAL A 247 -9.51 3.88 -41.66
N GLY A 248 -8.38 4.24 -41.04
CA GLY A 248 -7.06 3.68 -41.33
C GLY A 248 -6.54 2.83 -40.18
N ASP A 249 -5.82 1.77 -40.53
CA ASP A 249 -5.24 0.85 -39.53
C ASP A 249 -4.08 1.47 -38.75
N HIS A 250 -3.31 2.35 -39.41
CA HIS A 250 -2.18 3.05 -38.80
C HIS A 250 -2.59 3.97 -37.63
N PRO A 251 -3.45 5.00 -37.79
CA PRO A 251 -3.83 5.91 -36.70
C PRO A 251 -4.53 5.19 -35.53
N THR A 252 -5.23 4.09 -35.80
CA THR A 252 -5.84 3.26 -34.76
C THR A 252 -4.74 2.67 -33.84
N LYS A 253 -3.68 2.10 -34.42
CA LYS A 253 -2.52 1.60 -33.66
C LYS A 253 -1.82 2.70 -32.88
N ILE A 254 -1.69 3.90 -33.45
CA ILE A 254 -1.06 5.06 -32.79
C ILE A 254 -1.85 5.45 -31.54
N ALA A 255 -3.17 5.57 -31.67
CA ALA A 255 -4.05 5.84 -30.52
C ALA A 255 -3.91 4.78 -29.42
N GLY A 256 -3.70 3.51 -29.78
CA GLY A 256 -3.52 2.41 -28.82
C GLY A 256 -2.29 2.57 -27.94
N LEU A 257 -1.21 3.11 -28.50
CA LEU A 257 0.04 3.32 -27.78
C LEU A 257 0.00 4.56 -26.88
N ILE A 258 -0.78 5.57 -27.28
CA ILE A 258 -0.89 6.82 -26.52
C ILE A 258 -1.83 6.65 -25.33
N GLY A 259 -3.03 6.10 -25.54
CA GLY A 259 -4.10 6.20 -24.55
C GLY A 259 -5.18 5.13 -24.66
N ALA A 260 -4.82 3.89 -25.00
CA ALA A 260 -5.73 2.75 -24.77
C ALA A 260 -6.23 2.76 -23.33
N ALA A 261 -7.49 2.37 -23.13
CA ALA A 261 -8.11 2.27 -21.82
C ALA A 261 -7.36 1.23 -20.97
N THR A 262 -6.49 1.72 -20.08
CA THR A 262 -5.69 0.88 -19.19
C THR A 262 -6.45 0.54 -17.91
N ASP A 263 -6.29 -0.69 -17.40
CA ASP A 263 -6.89 -1.19 -16.15
C ASP A 263 -8.42 -1.26 -16.20
N ASP A 264 -8.94 -1.70 -17.35
CA ASP A 264 -10.38 -1.89 -17.60
C ASP A 264 -10.78 -3.37 -17.78
N GLY A 265 -9.82 -4.29 -17.62
CA GLY A 265 -9.98 -5.74 -17.75
C GLY A 265 -10.09 -6.24 -19.19
N ASP A 266 -9.80 -5.41 -20.19
CA ASP A 266 -9.81 -5.80 -21.60
C ASP A 266 -8.58 -5.27 -22.37
N GLY A 267 -8.29 -5.89 -23.50
CA GLY A 267 -7.36 -5.33 -24.46
C GLY A 267 -5.91 -5.15 -24.02
N ILE A 268 -5.35 -3.97 -24.36
CA ILE A 268 -3.94 -3.59 -24.16
C ILE A 268 -3.83 -2.37 -23.27
N THR A 269 -2.70 -2.30 -22.58
CA THR A 269 -2.28 -1.13 -21.81
C THR A 269 -1.60 -0.07 -22.68
N SER A 270 -1.75 1.20 -22.32
CA SER A 270 -0.93 2.31 -22.85
C SER A 270 -0.07 2.98 -21.79
N LEU A 271 1.08 3.56 -22.20
CA LEU A 271 1.91 4.39 -21.31
C LEU A 271 1.13 5.59 -20.78
N GLY A 272 0.29 6.20 -21.61
CA GLY A 272 -0.44 7.41 -21.23
C GLY A 272 -1.59 7.21 -20.26
N TRP A 273 -1.95 5.96 -19.92
CA TRP A 273 -2.95 5.53 -18.94
C TRP A 273 -4.25 6.34 -18.87
N SER A 274 -4.26 7.58 -18.35
CA SER A 274 -5.42 8.48 -18.17
C SER A 274 -5.43 9.70 -19.11
N LEU A 275 -4.41 9.86 -19.98
CA LEU A 275 -4.28 10.98 -20.91
C LEU A 275 -5.35 10.94 -22.00
N MET A 276 -5.94 12.09 -22.33
CA MET A 276 -6.98 12.17 -23.35
C MET A 276 -6.39 12.32 -24.75
N MET A 277 -7.08 11.75 -25.74
CA MET A 277 -6.70 11.86 -27.15
C MET A 277 -7.76 12.56 -28.01
N ASN A 278 -7.29 13.38 -28.94
CA ASN A 278 -8.03 13.93 -30.07
C ASN A 278 -7.40 13.45 -31.38
N ALA A 279 -8.19 13.22 -32.43
CA ALA A 279 -7.67 12.77 -33.73
C ALA A 279 -8.01 13.75 -34.84
N TYR A 280 -7.03 14.02 -35.70
CA TYR A 280 -7.12 14.97 -36.80
C TYR A 280 -6.62 14.30 -38.09
N ARG A 281 -7.53 14.11 -39.05
CA ARG A 281 -7.24 13.40 -40.30
C ARG A 281 -6.89 14.35 -41.41
N ALA A 282 -5.65 14.24 -41.90
CA ALA A 282 -5.19 14.94 -43.10
C ALA A 282 -5.63 14.18 -44.36
N SER A 283 -6.40 14.82 -45.24
CA SER A 283 -6.84 14.22 -46.50
C SER A 283 -5.75 14.07 -47.58
N GLY A 284 -4.53 14.55 -47.27
CA GLY A 284 -3.30 14.47 -48.05
C GLY A 284 -2.26 15.46 -47.51
N ASP A 285 -1.08 15.50 -48.12
CA ASP A 285 0.06 16.29 -47.61
C ASP A 285 -0.28 17.78 -47.41
N ASN A 286 -1.04 18.37 -48.34
CA ASN A 286 -1.48 19.78 -48.28
C ASN A 286 -2.48 20.07 -47.15
N ASP A 287 -3.06 19.05 -46.52
CA ASP A 287 -4.08 19.22 -45.48
C ASP A 287 -3.50 19.08 -44.06
N ILE A 288 -2.24 18.67 -43.92
CA ILE A 288 -1.54 18.52 -42.63
C ILE A 288 -1.53 19.84 -41.88
N VAL A 289 -1.24 20.95 -42.55
CA VAL A 289 -1.23 22.30 -41.95
C VAL A 289 -2.60 22.66 -41.35
N ASN A 290 -3.70 22.31 -42.03
CA ASN A 290 -5.04 22.58 -41.50
C ASN A 290 -5.34 21.74 -40.25
N GLN A 291 -4.90 20.48 -40.23
CA GLN A 291 -5.13 19.57 -39.11
C GLN A 291 -4.26 19.90 -37.90
N MET A 292 -3.01 20.32 -38.13
CA MET A 292 -2.13 20.86 -37.08
C MET A 292 -2.76 22.12 -36.46
N ASN A 293 -3.23 23.06 -37.28
CA ASN A 293 -3.95 24.25 -36.80
C ASN A 293 -5.20 23.89 -35.99
N ALA A 294 -5.98 22.89 -36.43
CA ALA A 294 -7.13 22.42 -35.66
C ALA A 294 -6.73 21.86 -34.28
N ALA A 295 -5.62 21.12 -34.20
CA ALA A 295 -5.09 20.62 -32.93
C ALA A 295 -4.63 21.75 -32.00
N ILE A 296 -4.02 22.79 -32.55
CA ILE A 296 -3.65 24.00 -31.81
C ILE A 296 -4.91 24.71 -31.28
N ASP A 297 -5.89 24.95 -32.15
CA ASP A 297 -7.15 25.64 -31.82
C ASP A 297 -7.97 24.88 -30.76
N ASP A 298 -7.93 23.55 -30.77
CA ASP A 298 -8.61 22.69 -29.79
C ASP A 298 -7.87 22.61 -28.44
N GLY A 299 -6.70 23.24 -28.33
CA GLY A 299 -5.88 23.32 -27.12
C GLY A 299 -5.25 21.98 -26.75
N CYS A 300 -4.69 21.25 -27.72
CA CYS A 300 -3.84 20.11 -27.43
C CYS A 300 -2.56 20.56 -26.70
N ASP A 301 -2.12 19.79 -25.71
CA ASP A 301 -0.87 20.05 -24.98
C ASP A 301 0.33 19.37 -25.65
N VAL A 302 0.07 18.25 -26.33
CA VAL A 302 1.04 17.49 -27.13
C VAL A 302 0.42 17.17 -28.48
N ILE A 303 1.20 17.25 -29.57
CA ILE A 303 0.80 16.79 -30.91
C ILE A 303 1.75 15.69 -31.38
N ASN A 304 1.21 14.51 -31.64
CA ASN A 304 1.92 13.37 -32.19
C ASN A 304 1.82 13.36 -33.74
N CYS A 305 2.98 13.38 -34.39
CA CYS A 305 3.14 13.29 -35.83
C CYS A 305 3.86 11.99 -36.24
N SER A 306 3.10 10.90 -36.36
CA SER A 306 3.60 9.57 -36.76
C SER A 306 3.79 9.40 -38.28
N PHE A 307 4.04 10.49 -39.01
CA PHE A 307 4.25 10.52 -40.46
C PHE A 307 5.55 11.26 -40.81
N THR A 308 6.01 11.10 -42.06
CA THR A 308 7.17 11.83 -42.57
C THR A 308 6.92 12.33 -43.99
N LEU A 309 7.29 13.57 -44.25
CA LEU A 309 7.28 14.28 -45.53
C LEU A 309 8.72 14.61 -45.97
N TYR A 310 8.94 14.80 -47.27
CA TYR A 310 10.25 15.10 -47.84
C TYR A 310 10.17 16.31 -48.79
N SER A 311 11.08 17.28 -48.63
CA SER A 311 11.19 18.45 -49.52
C SER A 311 11.84 18.07 -50.87
N ASP A 312 11.17 18.33 -52.01
CA ASP A 312 11.45 17.71 -53.34
C ASP A 312 12.73 18.17 -54.10
N GLU A 313 13.25 17.29 -54.99
CA GLU A 313 13.21 17.39 -56.49
C GLU A 313 14.15 16.33 -57.13
N LYS A 314 13.64 15.17 -57.56
CA LYS A 314 13.99 14.43 -58.81
C LYS A 314 13.43 13.00 -58.77
N THR A 315 12.67 12.69 -59.82
CA THR A 315 12.16 11.37 -60.23
C THR A 315 13.00 10.17 -59.73
N PHE A 316 12.43 9.39 -58.81
CA PHE A 316 12.86 8.01 -58.60
C PHE A 316 12.34 7.19 -59.78
N ASP A 317 13.22 6.60 -60.58
CA ASP A 317 12.81 5.75 -61.70
C ASP A 317 12.07 4.50 -61.18
N SER A 318 10.92 4.26 -61.78
CA SER A 318 9.84 3.29 -61.50
C SER A 318 10.22 1.80 -61.49
N GLY A 319 11.46 1.43 -61.20
CA GLY A 319 11.94 0.04 -61.15
C GLY A 319 11.62 -0.73 -59.87
N CYS A 320 11.27 -0.04 -58.78
CA CYS A 320 10.91 -0.63 -57.49
C CYS A 320 9.41 -0.42 -57.29
N GLY A 321 8.63 -1.49 -57.20
CA GLY A 321 7.16 -1.46 -57.16
C GLY A 321 6.54 -0.90 -55.87
N CYS A 322 6.94 0.29 -55.44
CA CYS A 322 6.21 1.13 -54.51
C CYS A 322 5.37 2.14 -55.32
N ASP A 323 4.07 2.20 -55.06
CA ASP A 323 3.18 3.25 -55.57
C ASP A 323 3.64 4.59 -54.99
N ILE A 324 4.34 5.40 -55.78
CA ILE A 324 4.70 6.78 -55.41
C ILE A 324 3.72 7.72 -56.13
N ARG A 325 2.97 8.49 -55.34
CA ARG A 325 2.09 9.56 -55.83
C ARG A 325 2.94 10.70 -56.44
N GLU A 326 2.39 11.36 -57.44
CA GLU A 326 3.02 12.41 -58.27
C GLU A 326 3.72 13.53 -57.45
N PRO A 327 4.82 14.13 -57.96
CA PRO A 327 5.58 15.18 -57.27
C PRO A 327 4.74 16.45 -57.05
N LEU A 328 4.86 17.05 -55.86
CA LEU A 328 4.19 18.30 -55.48
C LEU A 328 5.00 19.52 -55.91
N GLN A 329 4.33 20.67 -56.05
CA GLN A 329 4.95 21.96 -56.35
C GLN A 329 5.59 22.52 -55.07
N SER A 330 6.87 22.27 -54.87
CA SER A 330 7.48 21.90 -53.57
C SER A 330 8.10 22.97 -52.68
N GLY A 331 7.76 24.26 -52.86
CA GLY A 331 8.27 25.33 -51.97
C GLY A 331 7.26 25.73 -50.89
N GLN A 332 6.06 26.10 -51.32
CA GLN A 332 5.06 26.74 -50.45
C GLN A 332 4.52 25.83 -49.34
N LEU A 333 4.38 24.52 -49.60
CA LEU A 333 3.89 23.58 -48.58
C LEU A 333 4.86 23.43 -47.40
N PHE A 334 6.17 23.47 -47.66
CA PHE A 334 7.17 23.37 -46.58
C PHE A 334 7.24 24.65 -45.77
N ASP A 335 7.14 25.82 -46.42
CA ASP A 335 7.00 27.11 -45.71
C ASP A 335 5.75 27.10 -44.80
N ASP A 336 4.61 26.62 -45.29
CA ASP A 336 3.36 26.53 -44.53
C ASP A 336 3.45 25.50 -43.37
N ILE A 337 4.24 24.44 -43.53
CA ILE A 337 4.50 23.42 -42.49
C ILE A 337 5.42 23.96 -41.40
N GLU A 338 6.47 24.70 -41.76
CA GLU A 338 7.34 25.36 -40.80
C GLU A 338 6.55 26.41 -39.99
N GLU A 339 5.70 27.21 -40.65
CA GLU A 339 4.86 28.22 -39.98
C GLU A 339 3.90 27.58 -38.95
N VAL A 340 3.30 26.42 -39.25
CA VAL A 340 2.40 25.77 -38.27
C VAL A 340 3.14 25.11 -37.10
N PHE A 341 4.40 24.69 -37.28
CA PHE A 341 5.23 24.25 -36.15
C PHE A 341 5.69 25.43 -35.29
N ASP A 342 6.03 26.57 -35.90
CA ASP A 342 6.27 27.83 -35.20
C ASP A 342 5.03 28.27 -34.40
N ASP A 343 3.82 28.11 -34.96
CA ASP A 343 2.57 28.41 -34.27
C ASP A 343 2.30 27.47 -33.09
N ALA A 344 2.53 26.16 -33.25
CA ALA A 344 2.46 25.19 -32.16
C ALA A 344 3.46 25.52 -31.05
N ALA A 345 4.70 25.86 -31.42
CA ALA A 345 5.74 26.27 -30.49
C ALA A 345 5.37 27.55 -29.74
N THR A 346 4.81 28.53 -30.46
CA THR A 346 4.29 29.79 -29.89
C THR A 346 3.12 29.55 -28.93
N ALA A 347 2.28 28.56 -29.21
CA ALA A 347 1.19 28.13 -28.34
C ALA A 347 1.67 27.32 -27.12
N GLY A 348 2.95 26.95 -27.05
CA GLY A 348 3.53 26.15 -25.97
C GLY A 348 3.19 24.65 -26.07
N ILE A 349 2.85 24.18 -27.27
CA ILE A 349 2.44 22.79 -27.53
C ILE A 349 3.67 21.96 -27.88
N VAL A 350 3.84 20.83 -27.20
CA VAL A 350 4.95 19.91 -27.50
C VAL A 350 4.62 19.13 -28.77
N VAL A 351 5.46 19.21 -29.79
CA VAL A 351 5.30 18.42 -31.01
C VAL A 351 6.30 17.28 -31.01
N VAL A 352 5.83 16.06 -31.26
CA VAL A 352 6.67 14.86 -31.35
C VAL A 352 6.58 14.31 -32.76
N GLY A 353 7.73 14.17 -33.43
CA GLY A 353 7.84 13.79 -34.83
C GLY A 353 8.73 12.58 -35.06
N THR A 354 8.59 11.96 -36.22
CA THR A 354 9.36 10.77 -36.60
C THR A 354 10.18 10.93 -37.88
N MET A 355 11.26 10.14 -37.98
CA MET A 355 12.29 10.20 -39.02
C MET A 355 12.06 9.31 -40.26
N ALA A 356 11.04 8.44 -40.23
CA ALA A 356 10.76 7.38 -41.21
C ALA A 356 11.81 6.26 -41.35
N ASN A 357 11.36 5.12 -41.87
CA ASN A 357 12.07 3.83 -41.85
C ASN A 357 12.61 3.40 -43.22
N SER A 358 13.12 4.35 -44.01
CA SER A 358 13.47 4.12 -45.41
C SER A 358 14.94 3.72 -45.62
N GLY A 359 15.79 3.90 -44.62
CA GLY A 359 17.22 3.56 -44.67
C GLY A 359 18.02 4.50 -45.56
N TYR A 360 17.48 5.69 -45.76
CA TYR A 360 17.99 6.75 -46.59
C TYR A 360 18.22 7.97 -45.71
N ASN A 361 19.43 8.10 -45.17
CA ASN A 361 20.00 9.42 -45.05
C ASN A 361 21.21 9.54 -46.01
N ARG A 362 21.04 10.28 -47.10
CA ARG A 362 22.13 10.60 -48.05
C ARG A 362 22.90 11.86 -47.64
N ILE A 363 22.59 12.48 -46.49
CA ILE A 363 23.25 13.70 -46.02
C ILE A 363 24.73 13.44 -45.67
N ASP A 364 25.09 12.24 -45.18
CA ASP A 364 26.45 11.95 -44.70
C ASP A 364 27.22 10.84 -45.44
N ASN A 365 26.66 10.23 -46.50
CA ASN A 365 27.39 9.18 -47.24
C ASN A 365 27.15 9.19 -48.76
N PRO A 366 28.03 9.80 -49.57
CA PRO A 366 28.02 9.65 -51.02
C PRO A 366 28.44 8.25 -51.51
N GLU A 367 28.92 7.37 -50.64
CA GLU A 367 29.45 6.05 -50.98
C GLU A 367 28.70 4.91 -50.26
N LYS A 368 27.48 4.57 -50.72
CA LYS A 368 26.88 3.27 -50.39
C LYS A 368 27.35 2.23 -51.42
N PRO A 369 27.99 1.10 -51.02
CA PRO A 369 28.40 0.06 -51.94
C PRO A 369 27.17 -0.71 -52.43
N GLY A 370 26.83 -0.54 -53.71
CA GLY A 370 25.71 -1.23 -54.36
C GLY A 370 24.99 -0.43 -55.44
N CYS A 371 25.15 0.89 -55.46
CA CYS A 371 24.72 1.71 -56.60
C CYS A 371 25.84 1.75 -57.65
N ASN A 372 25.50 1.48 -58.91
CA ASN A 372 26.39 1.71 -60.03
C ASN A 372 26.72 3.21 -60.11
N PRO A 373 27.98 3.64 -59.92
CA PRO A 373 28.35 5.06 -59.92
C PRO A 373 28.05 5.75 -61.26
N ASP A 374 27.92 4.97 -62.34
CA ASP A 374 27.67 5.49 -63.69
C ASP A 374 26.18 5.82 -63.95
N GLU A 375 25.26 5.49 -63.04
CA GLU A 375 23.81 5.74 -63.19
C GLU A 375 23.25 6.84 -62.28
N CYS A 376 24.02 7.33 -61.30
CA CYS A 376 23.61 8.45 -60.44
C CYS A 376 24.26 9.74 -60.94
N SER A 377 23.53 10.57 -61.69
CA SER A 377 24.00 11.90 -62.08
C SER A 377 24.30 12.77 -60.84
N ASP A 378 25.45 13.44 -60.85
CA ASP A 378 26.08 14.32 -59.84
C ASP A 378 25.23 15.49 -59.28
N SER A 379 24.01 15.25 -58.83
CA SER A 379 23.18 16.26 -58.17
C SER A 379 22.20 15.59 -57.21
N VAL A 380 22.73 15.08 -56.10
CA VAL A 380 21.95 14.55 -54.98
C VAL A 380 21.79 15.69 -53.98
N VAL A 381 20.57 16.23 -53.88
CA VAL A 381 20.20 17.23 -52.87
C VAL A 381 19.91 16.47 -51.56
N PRO A 382 20.40 16.94 -50.40
CA PRO A 382 20.03 16.38 -49.10
C PRO A 382 18.52 16.50 -48.88
N PHE A 383 17.85 15.39 -48.52
CA PHE A 383 16.42 15.37 -48.17
C PHE A 383 16.28 15.48 -46.66
N THR A 384 15.57 16.50 -46.19
CA THR A 384 15.27 16.72 -44.76
C THR A 384 13.92 16.09 -44.44
N PRO A 385 13.83 15.10 -43.51
CA PRO A 385 12.56 14.47 -43.16
C PRO A 385 11.77 15.34 -42.18
N TYR A 386 10.63 15.89 -42.62
CA TYR A 386 9.72 16.64 -41.76
C TYR A 386 8.61 15.72 -41.23
N PRO A 387 8.10 15.91 -40.01
CA PRO A 387 8.45 17.01 -39.10
C PRO A 387 9.65 16.74 -38.20
N GLY A 388 10.13 15.49 -38.12
CA GLY A 388 11.17 15.13 -37.15
C GLY A 388 12.45 15.97 -37.24
N ALA A 389 12.86 16.45 -38.42
CA ALA A 389 14.09 17.24 -38.55
C ALA A 389 13.90 18.74 -38.28
N TYR A 390 12.73 19.17 -37.81
CA TYR A 390 12.45 20.57 -37.48
C TYR A 390 12.90 20.87 -36.05
N ASP A 391 13.57 22.02 -35.85
CA ASP A 391 14.30 22.32 -34.60
C ASP A 391 13.41 22.36 -33.33
N ASP A 392 12.12 22.72 -33.43
CA ASP A 392 11.18 22.75 -32.29
C ASP A 392 10.31 21.49 -32.16
N VAL A 393 10.70 20.39 -32.84
CA VAL A 393 10.00 19.10 -32.79
C VAL A 393 10.90 18.06 -32.13
N ILE A 394 10.38 17.37 -31.11
CA ILE A 394 11.09 16.24 -30.49
C ILE A 394 11.11 15.09 -31.50
N CYS A 395 12.29 14.81 -32.02
CA CYS A 395 12.53 13.82 -33.03
C CYS A 395 12.82 12.43 -32.45
N VAL A 396 12.03 11.45 -32.88
CA VAL A 396 12.09 10.09 -32.36
C VAL A 396 12.52 9.07 -33.41
N THR A 397 13.48 8.23 -33.03
CA THR A 397 13.86 7.00 -33.76
C THR A 397 13.40 5.73 -33.02
N ALA A 398 13.48 4.58 -33.68
CA ALA A 398 13.02 3.29 -33.14
C ALA A 398 14.16 2.37 -32.70
N THR A 399 13.99 1.74 -31.55
CA THR A 399 14.81 0.62 -31.08
C THR A 399 14.03 -0.70 -31.06
N ASP A 400 14.79 -1.80 -31.12
CA ASP A 400 14.28 -3.14 -30.80
C ASP A 400 14.54 -3.54 -29.34
N THR A 401 14.24 -4.80 -29.01
CA THR A 401 14.38 -5.37 -27.66
C THR A 401 15.83 -5.34 -27.14
N ASP A 402 16.81 -5.34 -28.05
CA ASP A 402 18.23 -5.37 -27.74
C ASP A 402 18.85 -3.96 -27.66
N ASP A 403 18.03 -2.91 -27.79
CA ASP A 403 18.45 -1.50 -27.87
C ASP A 403 19.32 -1.18 -29.09
N ASP A 404 19.10 -1.92 -30.17
CA ASP A 404 19.68 -1.63 -31.47
C ASP A 404 18.69 -0.81 -32.32
N VAL A 405 19.22 0.13 -33.10
CA VAL A 405 18.44 0.84 -34.12
C VAL A 405 18.65 0.09 -35.44
N PRO A 406 17.59 -0.39 -36.13
CA PRO A 406 17.80 -1.18 -37.34
C PRO A 406 18.53 -0.37 -38.43
N ASN A 407 19.46 -1.02 -39.14
CA ASN A 407 20.33 -0.36 -40.13
C ASN A 407 19.60 0.31 -41.30
N ASN A 408 18.31 0.00 -41.50
CA ASN A 408 17.43 0.61 -42.49
C ASN A 408 16.61 1.77 -41.93
N TYR A 409 16.97 2.34 -40.77
CA TYR A 409 16.36 3.55 -40.25
C TYR A 409 17.22 4.76 -40.60
N ASN A 410 16.58 5.92 -40.70
CA ASN A 410 17.28 7.17 -40.96
C ASN A 410 18.10 7.55 -39.71
N PHE A 411 19.21 8.26 -39.92
CA PHE A 411 20.16 8.67 -38.88
C PHE A 411 20.57 10.11 -39.14
N GLY A 412 20.77 10.93 -38.12
CA GLY A 412 21.24 12.30 -38.24
C GLY A 412 21.37 12.97 -36.87
N ASN A 413 21.98 14.16 -36.84
CA ASN A 413 22.17 14.90 -35.58
C ASN A 413 20.91 15.61 -35.07
N PHE A 414 19.81 15.49 -35.81
CA PHE A 414 18.47 16.00 -35.48
C PHE A 414 17.62 14.96 -34.75
N ILE A 415 18.19 13.83 -34.33
CA ILE A 415 17.48 12.82 -33.53
C ILE A 415 17.75 13.15 -32.08
N ASP A 416 16.69 13.47 -31.34
CA ASP A 416 16.80 13.89 -29.94
C ASP A 416 16.75 12.66 -29.02
N VAL A 417 15.86 11.71 -29.33
CA VAL A 417 15.69 10.51 -28.51
C VAL A 417 15.26 9.29 -29.31
N SER A 418 15.30 8.13 -28.68
CA SER A 418 14.78 6.88 -29.20
C SER A 418 13.74 6.26 -28.27
N ALA A 419 12.85 5.46 -28.83
CA ALA A 419 11.92 4.65 -28.06
C ALA A 419 11.69 3.31 -28.78
N PRO A 420 11.13 2.29 -28.10
CA PRO A 420 10.74 1.05 -28.75
C PRO A 420 9.89 1.29 -30.00
N GLY A 421 10.22 0.63 -31.12
CA GLY A 421 9.46 0.75 -32.37
C GLY A 421 9.48 -0.50 -33.23
N ILE A 422 10.10 -1.59 -32.75
CA ILE A 422 10.21 -2.86 -33.48
C ILE A 422 9.43 -3.93 -32.74
N ASN A 423 8.58 -4.67 -33.47
CA ASN A 423 7.64 -5.64 -32.93
C ASN A 423 6.72 -5.04 -31.85
N ILE A 424 6.05 -3.93 -32.17
CA ILE A 424 5.14 -3.24 -31.26
C ILE A 424 3.71 -3.75 -31.45
N PHE A 425 3.12 -4.28 -30.38
CA PHE A 425 1.74 -4.78 -30.35
C PHE A 425 0.77 -3.65 -30.02
N SER A 426 -0.23 -3.42 -30.89
CA SER A 426 -1.24 -2.37 -30.70
C SER A 426 -2.59 -2.71 -31.35
N THR A 427 -3.60 -1.87 -31.14
CA THR A 427 -4.99 -1.97 -31.63
C THR A 427 -5.10 -1.90 -33.15
N THR A 428 -6.23 -2.32 -33.72
CA THR A 428 -6.47 -2.34 -35.18
C THR A 428 -7.90 -1.97 -35.51
N THR A 429 -8.15 -1.59 -36.75
CA THR A 429 -9.49 -1.22 -37.23
C THR A 429 -10.52 -2.37 -37.22
N ALA A 430 -10.06 -3.61 -37.02
CA ALA A 430 -10.90 -4.79 -36.94
C ALA A 430 -11.43 -5.08 -35.52
N ASP A 431 -11.23 -4.17 -34.56
CA ASP A 431 -11.49 -4.40 -33.13
C ASP A 431 -10.65 -5.59 -32.61
N THR A 432 -9.38 -5.60 -33.00
CA THR A 432 -8.37 -6.64 -32.69
C THR A 432 -6.99 -6.01 -32.53
N TYR A 433 -5.94 -6.84 -32.39
CA TYR A 433 -4.57 -6.39 -32.20
C TYR A 433 -3.60 -6.96 -33.23
N ALA A 434 -2.53 -6.23 -33.51
CA ALA A 434 -1.46 -6.67 -34.41
C ALA A 434 -0.09 -6.13 -33.99
N ILE A 435 0.96 -6.85 -34.39
CA ILE A 435 2.34 -6.42 -34.27
C ILE A 435 2.74 -5.67 -35.54
N ASP A 436 3.39 -4.52 -35.38
CA ASP A 436 3.96 -3.76 -36.48
C ASP A 436 5.33 -3.17 -36.12
N ASN A 437 5.96 -2.49 -37.08
CA ASN A 437 7.28 -1.89 -36.91
C ASN A 437 7.31 -0.47 -37.48
N GLY A 438 7.89 0.45 -36.72
CA GLY A 438 8.26 1.75 -37.24
C GLY A 438 8.62 2.76 -36.18
N SER A 439 9.41 3.76 -36.56
CA SER A 439 9.59 4.98 -35.75
C SER A 439 8.27 5.74 -35.56
N SER A 440 7.28 5.52 -36.43
CA SER A 440 5.89 5.94 -36.24
C SER A 440 5.21 5.32 -35.02
N PHE A 441 5.70 4.18 -34.51
CA PHE A 441 5.25 3.53 -33.27
C PHE A 441 6.05 3.98 -32.04
N SER A 442 7.22 4.60 -32.23
CA SER A 442 8.03 5.18 -31.17
C SER A 442 7.55 6.58 -30.78
N ALA A 443 7.21 7.41 -31.77
CA ALA A 443 6.64 8.75 -31.56
C ALA A 443 5.43 8.80 -30.60
N PRO A 444 4.42 7.91 -30.68
CA PRO A 444 3.30 7.93 -29.74
C PRO A 444 3.70 7.57 -28.30
N ILE A 445 4.70 6.71 -28.12
CA ILE A 445 5.20 6.37 -26.77
C ILE A 445 5.90 7.60 -26.16
N VAL A 446 6.71 8.33 -26.95
CA VAL A 446 7.31 9.60 -26.50
C VAL A 446 6.25 10.68 -26.25
N SER A 447 5.21 10.74 -27.08
CA SER A 447 4.08 11.66 -26.88
C SER A 447 3.32 11.38 -25.58
N ALA A 448 3.10 10.11 -25.25
CA ALA A 448 2.52 9.71 -23.98
C ALA A 448 3.42 10.13 -22.80
N LEU A 449 4.74 9.92 -22.90
CA LEU A 449 5.69 10.36 -21.88
C LEU A 449 5.65 11.89 -21.69
N ALA A 450 5.64 12.67 -22.77
CA ALA A 450 5.50 14.13 -22.70
C ALA A 450 4.21 14.54 -21.97
N GLY A 451 3.09 13.84 -22.23
CA GLY A 451 1.84 14.06 -21.50
C GLY A 451 1.93 13.71 -20.01
N LEU A 452 2.63 12.64 -19.62
CA LEU A 452 2.85 12.31 -18.20
C LEU A 452 3.72 13.35 -17.50
N ILE A 453 4.77 13.85 -18.16
CA ILE A 453 5.62 14.95 -17.66
C ILE A 453 4.79 16.20 -17.39
N LEU A 454 3.94 16.59 -18.36
CA LEU A 454 3.03 17.72 -18.22
C LEU A 454 1.92 17.48 -17.18
N SER A 455 1.60 16.21 -16.88
CA SER A 455 0.65 15.87 -15.81
C SER A 455 1.21 16.19 -14.43
N VAL A 456 2.52 16.04 -14.25
CA VAL A 456 3.23 16.48 -13.04
C VAL A 456 3.36 18.00 -13.04
N ASN A 457 3.79 18.60 -14.15
CA ASN A 457 3.96 20.05 -14.25
C ASN A 457 3.49 20.60 -15.61
N PRO A 458 2.27 21.17 -15.69
CA PRO A 458 1.72 21.68 -16.95
C PRO A 458 2.33 23.03 -17.38
N ASN A 459 3.23 23.63 -16.59
CA ASN A 459 3.83 24.93 -16.89
C ASN A 459 5.21 24.83 -17.55
N LEU A 460 5.67 23.62 -17.88
CA LEU A 460 6.96 23.44 -18.55
C LEU A 460 6.92 24.00 -19.97
N SER A 461 8.01 24.65 -20.38
CA SER A 461 8.21 24.98 -21.79
C SER A 461 8.56 23.73 -22.59
N ILE A 462 8.39 23.80 -23.92
CA ILE A 462 8.74 22.73 -24.86
C ILE A 462 10.18 22.25 -24.64
N SER A 463 11.12 23.18 -24.61
CA SER A 463 12.54 22.90 -24.36
C SER A 463 12.82 22.26 -22.99
N GLN A 464 11.96 22.50 -21.99
CA GLN A 464 12.10 21.86 -20.68
C GLN A 464 11.60 20.41 -20.74
N VAL A 465 10.47 20.16 -21.41
CA VAL A 465 9.95 18.79 -21.62
C VAL A 465 10.95 17.96 -22.42
N GLU A 466 11.48 18.50 -23.52
CA GLU A 466 12.53 17.88 -24.30
C GLU A 466 13.77 17.59 -23.46
N ASN A 467 14.27 18.58 -22.71
CA ASN A 467 15.45 18.40 -21.86
C ASN A 467 15.26 17.34 -20.78
N VAL A 468 14.06 17.24 -20.19
CA VAL A 468 13.70 16.17 -19.25
C VAL A 468 13.86 14.81 -19.95
N ILE A 469 13.21 14.63 -21.11
CA ILE A 469 13.22 13.37 -21.87
C ILE A 469 14.64 12.95 -22.26
N GLU A 470 15.45 13.88 -22.77
CA GLU A 470 16.82 13.61 -23.18
C GLU A 470 17.74 13.31 -21.99
N SER A 471 17.65 14.08 -20.91
CA SER A 471 18.56 13.98 -19.77
C SER A 471 18.36 12.70 -18.96
N THR A 472 17.20 12.05 -19.10
CA THR A 472 16.84 10.83 -18.38
C THR A 472 16.83 9.60 -19.27
N ALA A 473 17.19 9.72 -20.55
CA ALA A 473 17.23 8.59 -21.47
C ALA A 473 18.30 7.55 -21.07
N ASP A 474 17.94 6.28 -21.16
CA ASP A 474 18.85 5.16 -20.95
C ASP A 474 19.79 5.00 -22.16
N PRO A 475 21.09 4.70 -21.95
CA PRO A 475 22.02 4.49 -23.05
C PRO A 475 21.65 3.26 -23.90
N ILE A 476 21.87 3.35 -25.22
CA ILE A 476 21.63 2.28 -26.20
C ILE A 476 22.89 1.89 -26.97
N ASN A 477 22.83 0.85 -27.82
CA ASN A 477 24.00 0.30 -28.55
C ASN A 477 24.39 1.11 -29.81
N GLU A 478 24.09 2.41 -29.84
CA GLU A 478 24.20 3.23 -31.04
C GLU A 478 24.88 4.57 -30.75
N THR A 479 25.31 5.26 -31.81
CA THR A 479 25.84 6.62 -31.70
C THR A 479 24.71 7.62 -31.51
N ALA A 480 25.02 8.81 -30.97
CA ALA A 480 24.04 9.90 -30.84
C ALA A 480 23.35 10.24 -32.17
N SER A 481 24.08 10.22 -33.29
CA SER A 481 23.50 10.43 -34.63
C SER A 481 22.53 9.33 -35.09
N ARG A 482 22.40 8.23 -34.36
CA ARG A 482 21.49 7.12 -34.67
C ARG A 482 20.42 6.91 -33.59
N GLY A 483 20.72 7.27 -32.34
CA GLY A 483 19.88 7.01 -31.18
C GLY A 483 19.48 8.23 -30.35
N GLY A 484 19.94 9.42 -30.73
CA GLY A 484 19.81 10.63 -29.91
C GLY A 484 20.49 10.48 -28.56
N ALA A 485 19.85 11.02 -27.52
CA ALA A 485 20.28 10.89 -26.13
C ALA A 485 20.24 9.43 -25.60
N GLY A 486 19.41 8.56 -26.19
CA GLY A 486 19.20 7.20 -25.72
C GLY A 486 17.73 6.77 -25.83
N ARG A 487 17.36 5.65 -25.20
CA ARG A 487 15.98 5.18 -25.10
C ARG A 487 15.28 5.92 -23.96
N ILE A 488 14.05 6.40 -24.17
CA ILE A 488 13.28 7.02 -23.08
C ILE A 488 13.15 6.12 -21.84
N ASN A 489 13.12 6.75 -20.68
CA ASN A 489 12.86 6.13 -19.37
C ASN A 489 11.81 6.98 -18.65
N ALA A 490 10.59 6.44 -18.52
CA ALA A 490 9.43 7.18 -18.07
C ALA A 490 9.53 7.54 -16.57
N TYR A 491 9.95 6.59 -15.73
CA TYR A 491 10.10 6.86 -14.30
C TYR A 491 11.16 7.92 -14.02
N GLU A 492 12.34 7.80 -14.62
CA GLU A 492 13.40 8.79 -14.43
C GLU A 492 13.00 10.18 -14.94
N ALA A 493 12.25 10.26 -16.04
CA ALA A 493 11.71 11.53 -16.54
C ALA A 493 10.76 12.22 -15.55
N LEU A 494 9.82 11.47 -14.95
CA LEU A 494 8.88 12.02 -13.97
C LEU A 494 9.58 12.40 -12.66
N LYS A 495 10.49 11.57 -12.16
CA LYS A 495 11.33 11.87 -11.01
C LYS A 495 12.16 13.14 -11.26
N TYR A 496 12.87 13.22 -12.39
CA TYR A 496 13.65 14.40 -12.76
C TYR A 496 12.80 15.66 -12.86
N THR A 497 11.58 15.55 -13.39
CA THR A 497 10.60 16.65 -13.44
C THR A 497 10.31 17.16 -12.02
N ILE A 498 9.99 16.28 -11.08
CA ILE A 498 9.75 16.63 -9.67
C ILE A 498 10.98 17.30 -9.05
N GLU A 499 12.17 16.74 -9.26
CA GLU A 499 13.41 17.20 -8.64
C GLU A 499 13.86 18.59 -9.12
N ASN A 500 13.68 18.88 -10.42
CA ASN A 500 14.28 20.06 -11.06
C ASN A 500 13.25 21.11 -11.48
N HIS A 501 11.99 20.71 -11.63
CA HIS A 501 10.92 21.60 -12.09
C HIS A 501 9.70 21.60 -11.16
N GLY A 502 9.59 20.65 -10.24
CA GLY A 502 8.51 20.59 -9.26
C GLY A 502 7.19 20.22 -9.93
N GLY A 503 6.09 20.78 -9.45
CA GLY A 503 4.76 20.49 -9.98
C GLY A 503 3.82 20.00 -8.88
N THR A 504 2.79 19.25 -9.26
CA THR A 504 1.77 18.72 -8.36
C THR A 504 1.64 17.21 -8.54
N ILE A 505 1.53 16.47 -7.43
CA ILE A 505 1.36 15.02 -7.43
C ILE A 505 0.27 14.56 -6.46
N GLY A 506 -0.33 13.41 -6.79
CA GLY A 506 -1.38 12.76 -6.01
C GLY A 506 -2.73 13.47 -6.08
N GLY A 507 -3.56 13.23 -5.06
CA GLY A 507 -4.94 13.72 -4.94
C GLY A 507 -5.95 12.59 -4.79
N ASN A 508 -7.17 12.89 -4.36
CA ASN A 508 -8.31 11.95 -4.35
C ASN A 508 -8.07 10.56 -3.68
N GLY A 509 -7.13 10.44 -2.74
CA GLY A 509 -6.80 9.16 -2.09
C GLY A 509 -5.77 8.32 -2.85
N GLU A 510 -5.13 8.87 -3.89
CA GLU A 510 -4.09 8.21 -4.66
C GLU A 510 -2.85 7.89 -3.82
N THR A 511 -2.11 6.88 -4.29
CA THR A 511 -0.82 6.50 -3.73
C THR A 511 0.27 6.86 -4.74
N VAL A 512 1.28 7.59 -4.29
CA VAL A 512 2.50 7.90 -5.02
C VAL A 512 3.64 7.07 -4.42
N ILE A 513 4.39 6.33 -5.22
CA ILE A 513 5.52 5.51 -4.75
C ILE A 513 6.83 6.03 -5.36
N PHE A 514 7.84 6.21 -4.51
CA PHE A 514 9.20 6.48 -4.93
C PHE A 514 10.08 5.25 -4.67
N HIS A 515 10.70 4.76 -5.73
CA HIS A 515 11.61 3.61 -5.73
C HIS A 515 13.08 4.00 -5.52
N GLU A 516 13.39 5.29 -5.62
CA GLU A 516 14.72 5.86 -5.47
C GLU A 516 14.69 7.15 -4.63
N ASP A 517 15.87 7.62 -4.22
CA ASP A 517 16.03 8.90 -3.54
C ASP A 517 15.38 10.03 -4.37
N ILE A 518 14.65 10.90 -3.66
CA ILE A 518 13.99 12.06 -4.26
C ILE A 518 14.51 13.35 -3.63
N THR A 519 14.94 14.29 -4.47
CA THR A 519 15.47 15.59 -4.02
C THR A 519 14.75 16.75 -4.68
N ILE A 520 13.93 17.48 -3.93
CA ILE A 520 13.37 18.76 -4.38
C ILE A 520 14.51 19.79 -4.38
N SER A 521 14.96 20.21 -5.55
CA SER A 521 16.11 21.12 -5.70
C SER A 521 15.82 22.53 -5.20
N SER A 522 16.87 23.28 -4.83
CA SER A 522 16.71 24.67 -4.40
C SER A 522 16.05 25.52 -5.48
N GLY A 523 15.00 26.27 -5.12
CA GLY A 523 14.24 27.10 -6.05
C GLY A 523 13.07 26.38 -6.73
N VAL A 524 12.93 25.07 -6.50
CA VAL A 524 11.83 24.23 -6.99
C VAL A 524 10.75 24.10 -5.91
N THR A 525 9.48 24.01 -6.32
CA THR A 525 8.35 23.75 -5.42
C THR A 525 7.61 22.50 -5.85
N LEU A 526 7.50 21.52 -4.96
CA LEU A 526 6.62 20.36 -5.13
C LEU A 526 5.38 20.54 -4.26
N THR A 527 4.20 20.47 -4.88
CA THR A 527 2.92 20.44 -4.20
C THR A 527 2.40 19.00 -4.13
N ILE A 528 1.93 18.58 -2.96
CA ILE A 528 1.29 17.26 -2.77
C ILE A 528 -0.17 17.51 -2.38
N GLU A 529 -1.10 16.98 -3.17
CA GLU A 529 -2.52 17.21 -2.95
C GLU A 529 -3.05 16.48 -1.71
N SER A 530 -4.10 17.04 -1.09
CA SER A 530 -4.76 16.48 0.09
C SER A 530 -5.29 15.07 -0.17
N GLY A 531 -5.10 14.17 0.80
CA GLY A 531 -5.53 12.76 0.73
C GLY A 531 -4.51 11.82 0.10
N THR A 532 -3.41 12.33 -0.43
CA THR A 532 -2.34 11.53 -1.04
C THR A 532 -1.61 10.66 -0.02
N THR A 533 -1.33 9.41 -0.37
CA THR A 533 -0.36 8.56 0.33
C THR A 533 0.95 8.54 -0.44
N VAL A 534 2.04 9.02 0.16
CA VAL A 534 3.40 8.91 -0.38
C VAL A 534 4.10 7.72 0.27
N GLU A 535 4.46 6.73 -0.53
CA GLU A 535 5.21 5.55 -0.14
C GLU A 535 6.66 5.65 -0.60
N LEU A 536 7.59 5.28 0.27
CA LEU A 536 9.01 5.24 -0.04
C LEU A 536 9.57 3.85 0.21
N GLU A 537 10.33 3.32 -0.74
CA GLU A 537 11.09 2.09 -0.55
C GLU A 537 12.05 2.19 0.65
N PRO A 538 12.51 1.05 1.21
CA PRO A 538 13.37 1.02 2.39
C PRO A 538 14.66 1.79 2.16
N ASP A 539 15.11 2.49 3.20
CA ASP A 539 16.37 3.25 3.19
C ASP A 539 16.45 4.37 2.13
N ILE A 540 15.33 4.71 1.48
CA ILE A 540 15.22 5.85 0.56
C ILE A 540 15.05 7.15 1.33
N LYS A 541 15.70 8.20 0.82
CA LYS A 541 15.70 9.54 1.39
C LYS A 541 14.78 10.50 0.62
N PHE A 542 13.92 11.21 1.36
CA PHE A 542 13.15 12.34 0.83
C PHE A 542 13.83 13.65 1.23
N THR A 543 14.54 14.29 0.29
CA THR A 543 15.28 15.54 0.54
C THR A 543 14.55 16.75 0.01
N VAL A 544 14.40 17.78 0.84
CA VAL A 544 13.76 19.07 0.51
C VAL A 544 14.79 20.19 0.62
N ASN A 545 15.39 20.57 -0.50
CA ASN A 545 16.26 21.75 -0.61
C ASN A 545 15.53 22.97 -1.18
N GLY A 546 14.44 22.74 -1.94
CA GLY A 546 13.45 23.73 -2.37
C GLY A 546 12.26 23.75 -1.41
N ILE A 547 11.04 23.90 -1.92
CA ILE A 547 9.81 23.97 -1.13
C ILE A 547 9.02 22.68 -1.30
N LEU A 548 8.58 22.11 -0.18
CA LEU A 548 7.53 21.09 -0.15
C LEU A 548 6.24 21.73 0.37
N ASP A 549 5.22 21.78 -0.46
CA ASP A 549 3.89 22.29 -0.13
C ASP A 549 2.92 21.12 0.02
N ALA A 550 2.82 20.56 1.23
CA ALA A 550 2.00 19.40 1.54
C ALA A 550 0.91 19.79 2.55
N GLN A 551 -0.24 20.22 2.03
CA GLN A 551 -1.37 20.70 2.83
C GLN A 551 -2.57 19.76 2.72
N GLY A 552 -2.65 18.81 3.65
CA GLY A 552 -3.81 17.97 3.85
C GLY A 552 -4.97 18.71 4.54
N THR A 553 -6.02 17.95 4.83
CA THR A 553 -7.15 18.40 5.65
C THR A 553 -7.44 17.36 6.73
N SER A 554 -8.25 17.71 7.75
CA SER A 554 -8.65 16.74 8.78
C SER A 554 -9.40 15.54 8.23
N SER A 555 -10.14 15.70 7.13
CA SER A 555 -10.85 14.62 6.44
C SER A 555 -9.96 13.85 5.47
N ASN A 556 -8.99 14.52 4.85
CA ASN A 556 -8.10 13.96 3.83
C ASN A 556 -6.64 14.31 4.15
N PRO A 557 -6.04 13.71 5.20
CA PRO A 557 -4.66 13.95 5.55
C PRO A 557 -3.71 13.38 4.48
N ILE A 558 -2.55 14.00 4.30
CA ILE A 558 -1.48 13.44 3.46
C ILE A 558 -0.70 12.43 4.30
N THR A 559 -0.41 11.23 3.79
CA THR A 559 0.32 10.20 4.55
C THR A 559 1.66 9.88 3.91
N PHE A 560 2.76 10.12 4.61
CA PHE A 560 4.09 9.63 4.25
C PHE A 560 4.41 8.36 5.03
N LYS A 561 4.72 7.27 4.33
CA LYS A 561 5.06 6.00 4.96
C LYS A 561 6.07 5.20 4.14
N ARG A 562 6.64 4.18 4.77
CA ARG A 562 7.42 3.14 4.09
C ARG A 562 6.54 2.30 3.16
N ASN A 563 7.03 1.94 1.98
CA ASN A 563 6.49 0.86 1.14
C ASN A 563 6.78 -0.53 1.77
N GLY A 564 5.77 -1.38 1.80
CA GLY A 564 5.85 -2.74 2.34
C GLY A 564 5.83 -2.85 3.88
N SER A 565 6.05 -4.07 4.40
CA SER A 565 5.65 -4.45 5.76
C SER A 565 6.75 -4.43 6.85
N SER A 566 8.03 -4.22 6.54
CA SER A 566 9.10 -4.40 7.54
C SER A 566 10.38 -3.58 7.35
N GLY A 567 10.69 -2.67 8.28
CA GLY A 567 11.88 -1.81 8.30
C GLY A 567 11.47 -0.34 8.26
N THR A 568 12.36 0.58 7.87
CA THR A 568 12.09 2.03 7.82
C THR A 568 12.56 2.66 6.51
N TRP A 569 11.98 3.80 6.15
CA TRP A 569 12.53 4.77 5.18
C TRP A 569 13.24 5.90 5.94
N ASP A 570 14.04 6.77 5.33
CA ASP A 570 14.91 7.67 6.10
C ASP A 570 14.21 8.85 6.78
N GLY A 571 13.08 9.29 6.24
CA GLY A 571 12.36 10.48 6.71
C GLY A 571 12.39 11.64 5.74
N ILE A 572 11.70 12.72 6.13
CA ILE A 572 11.71 13.99 5.40
C ILE A 572 12.88 14.83 5.89
N TYR A 573 13.86 15.08 5.03
CA TYR A 573 15.04 15.89 5.32
C TYR A 573 14.90 17.29 4.68
N ILE A 574 14.55 18.29 5.46
CA ILE A 574 14.34 19.68 5.02
C ILE A 574 15.60 20.48 5.32
N SER A 575 16.29 20.98 4.28
CA SER A 575 17.57 21.66 4.48
C SER A 575 17.83 22.88 3.61
N GLY A 576 18.45 23.89 4.22
CA GLY A 576 18.84 25.12 3.56
C GLY A 576 17.72 26.16 3.50
N SER A 577 18.12 27.43 3.43
CA SER A 577 17.21 28.59 3.53
C SER A 577 16.14 28.65 2.45
N SER A 578 16.38 28.05 1.28
CA SER A 578 15.38 27.96 0.20
C SER A 578 14.18 27.10 0.60
N ALA A 579 14.33 26.23 1.61
CA ALA A 579 13.29 25.37 2.12
C ALA A 579 12.46 25.95 3.26
N SER A 580 12.75 27.18 3.71
CA SER A 580 12.02 27.83 4.81
C SER A 580 10.54 28.13 4.51
N SER A 581 10.11 28.07 3.24
CA SER A 581 8.69 28.19 2.87
C SER A 581 7.96 26.85 2.75
N THR A 582 8.60 25.74 3.14
CA THR A 582 7.96 24.41 3.20
C THR A 582 6.82 24.43 4.23
N GLU A 583 5.69 23.84 3.86
CA GLU A 583 4.51 23.69 4.71
C GLU A 583 4.11 22.20 4.76
N LEU A 584 4.11 21.63 5.97
CA LEU A 584 3.52 20.32 6.25
C LEU A 584 2.31 20.54 7.13
N VAL A 585 1.11 20.43 6.56
CA VAL A 585 -0.16 20.68 7.25
C VAL A 585 -1.06 19.46 7.14
N TYR A 586 -1.61 18.97 8.27
CA TYR A 586 -2.43 17.74 8.30
C TYR A 586 -1.74 16.52 7.66
N CYS A 587 -0.44 16.34 7.90
CA CYS A 587 0.31 15.19 7.41
C CYS A 587 0.43 14.10 8.48
N THR A 588 0.33 12.83 8.08
CA THR A 588 0.74 11.68 8.89
C THR A 588 2.08 11.16 8.38
N ILE A 589 3.11 11.13 9.23
CA ILE A 589 4.44 10.60 8.89
C ILE A 589 4.73 9.39 9.77
N LYS A 590 4.94 8.22 9.16
CA LYS A 590 5.13 6.97 9.91
C LYS A 590 6.15 6.01 9.32
N ASN A 591 6.63 5.09 10.17
CA ASN A 591 7.58 4.02 9.82
C ASN A 591 8.90 4.55 9.24
N ALA A 592 9.35 5.72 9.68
CA ALA A 592 10.58 6.36 9.24
C ALA A 592 11.74 6.11 10.24
N SER A 593 12.98 6.28 9.81
CA SER A 593 14.13 6.32 10.70
C SER A 593 14.04 7.57 11.56
N ILE A 594 13.91 8.71 10.89
CA ILE A 594 13.62 10.02 11.46
C ILE A 594 12.30 10.47 10.86
N GLY A 595 11.36 11.01 11.64
CA GLY A 595 10.11 11.52 11.06
C GLY A 595 10.38 12.74 10.17
N ILE A 596 10.80 13.83 10.81
CA ILE A 596 11.16 15.09 10.16
C ILE A 596 12.54 15.54 10.69
N ASP A 597 13.50 15.77 9.79
CA ASP A 597 14.84 16.31 10.08
C ASP A 597 14.99 17.68 9.41
N ILE A 598 15.18 18.73 10.20
CA ILE A 598 15.24 20.12 9.74
C ILE A 598 16.63 20.69 10.03
N SER A 599 17.27 21.27 9.02
CA SER A 599 18.61 21.84 9.13
C SER A 599 18.73 23.17 8.37
N ASN A 600 19.03 24.26 9.08
CA ASN A 600 19.21 25.60 8.50
C ASN A 600 18.02 26.04 7.61
N SER A 601 16.80 25.75 8.06
CA SER A 601 15.53 26.08 7.40
C SER A 601 14.43 26.29 8.45
N ASP A 602 13.38 27.05 8.08
CA ASP A 602 12.33 27.51 9.00
C ASP A 602 10.90 27.14 8.55
N PRO A 603 10.62 25.86 8.21
CA PRO A 603 9.31 25.45 7.71
C PRO A 603 8.17 25.63 8.72
N LEU A 604 6.92 25.61 8.22
CA LEU A 604 5.71 25.45 9.02
C LEU A 604 5.33 23.96 9.09
N ILE A 605 5.22 23.44 10.31
CA ILE A 605 4.72 22.08 10.58
C ILE A 605 3.48 22.23 11.46
N GLU A 606 2.30 21.95 10.91
CA GLU A 606 1.04 22.18 11.61
C GLU A 606 0.07 20.99 11.53
N LYS A 607 -0.55 20.62 12.67
CA LYS A 607 -1.59 19.58 12.71
C LYS A 607 -1.17 18.22 12.16
N CYS A 608 0.13 17.92 12.19
CA CYS A 608 0.69 16.65 11.73
C CYS A 608 0.69 15.59 12.83
N TYR A 609 0.69 14.31 12.43
CA TYR A 609 0.87 13.16 13.32
C TYR A 609 2.12 12.36 12.89
N VAL A 610 3.15 12.39 13.73
CA VAL A 610 4.43 11.72 13.45
C VAL A 610 4.66 10.60 14.46
N HIS A 611 4.74 9.35 13.99
CA HIS A 611 4.81 8.19 14.87
C HIS A 611 5.56 7.00 14.27
N SER A 612 5.80 5.96 15.06
CA SER A 612 6.47 4.72 14.62
C SER A 612 7.86 4.97 14.01
N CYS A 613 8.58 6.00 14.48
CA CYS A 613 9.93 6.28 14.03
C CYS A 613 10.96 5.43 14.79
N SER A 614 11.99 4.91 14.12
CA SER A 614 13.02 4.08 14.77
C SER A 614 14.01 4.89 15.61
N SER A 615 14.18 6.19 15.34
CA SER A 615 15.07 7.10 16.08
C SER A 615 14.33 8.24 16.80
N TYR A 616 13.85 9.24 16.06
CA TYR A 616 13.15 10.39 16.63
C TYR A 616 12.12 10.92 15.63
N PRO A 617 10.94 11.36 16.10
CA PRO A 617 9.90 11.87 15.21
C PRO A 617 10.23 13.29 14.72
N LEU A 618 10.96 14.10 15.50
CA LEU A 618 11.40 15.44 15.10
C LEU A 618 12.84 15.73 15.52
N LYS A 619 13.64 16.23 14.58
CA LYS A 619 15.00 16.74 14.80
C LYS A 619 15.24 18.09 14.16
N LEU A 620 15.84 19.00 14.92
CA LEU A 620 16.24 20.32 14.47
C LEU A 620 17.75 20.52 14.65
N THR A 621 18.43 21.02 13.62
CA THR A 621 19.87 21.27 13.65
C THR A 621 20.28 22.56 12.93
N SER A 622 21.54 22.97 13.13
CA SER A 622 22.24 23.93 12.28
C SER A 622 21.54 25.29 12.12
N GLY A 623 20.97 25.83 13.19
CA GLY A 623 20.35 27.16 13.21
C GLY A 623 18.90 27.21 12.74
N ALA A 624 18.26 26.05 12.48
CA ALA A 624 16.85 25.99 12.13
C ALA A 624 15.95 26.65 13.19
N THR A 625 14.93 27.40 12.76
CA THR A 625 13.92 28.06 13.61
C THR A 625 12.50 27.88 13.06
N PRO A 626 12.02 26.63 12.89
CA PRO A 626 10.68 26.36 12.33
C PRO A 626 9.55 26.79 13.26
N LYS A 627 8.34 26.87 12.69
CA LYS A 627 7.09 26.92 13.45
C LYS A 627 6.48 25.53 13.51
N VAL A 628 6.29 25.00 14.71
CA VAL A 628 5.78 23.66 14.95
C VAL A 628 4.54 23.79 15.83
N LEU A 629 3.35 23.68 15.23
CA LEU A 629 2.07 24.02 15.88
C LEU A 629 1.05 22.88 15.84
N ASN A 630 0.34 22.63 16.93
CA ASN A 630 -0.82 21.72 16.93
C ASN A 630 -0.53 20.27 16.51
N ASN A 631 0.71 19.80 16.63
CA ASN A 631 1.12 18.48 16.15
C ASN A 631 1.04 17.39 17.22
N LYS A 632 1.03 16.13 16.81
CA LYS A 632 1.17 14.95 17.66
C LYS A 632 2.45 14.20 17.30
N PHE A 633 3.37 14.05 18.24
CA PHE A 633 4.62 13.31 18.07
C PHE A 633 4.65 12.13 19.03
N TYR A 634 4.85 10.91 18.51
CA TYR A 634 4.97 9.69 19.30
C TYR A 634 6.36 9.06 19.14
N ALA A 635 7.16 9.17 20.19
CA ALA A 635 8.54 8.69 20.22
C ALA A 635 8.62 7.22 20.65
N ALA A 636 9.34 6.40 19.89
CA ALA A 636 9.47 4.96 20.14
C ALA A 636 10.85 4.51 20.66
N SER A 637 11.87 5.39 20.69
CA SER A 637 13.24 4.96 21.01
C SER A 637 14.09 5.95 21.78
N THR A 638 14.56 7.07 21.18
CA THR A 638 15.65 7.87 21.78
C THR A 638 15.17 9.17 22.42
N HIS A 639 14.49 10.01 21.65
CA HIS A 639 14.06 11.36 22.05
C HIS A 639 12.68 11.66 21.43
N ALA A 640 11.81 12.40 22.12
CA ALA A 640 10.59 12.91 21.48
C ALA A 640 10.87 14.14 20.61
N VAL A 641 11.77 15.02 21.05
CA VAL A 641 12.31 16.11 20.24
C VAL A 641 13.81 16.21 20.45
N TYR A 642 14.58 16.28 19.37
CA TYR A 642 16.02 16.53 19.40
C TYR A 642 16.35 17.88 18.76
N ILE A 643 17.03 18.76 19.49
CA ILE A 643 17.40 20.10 19.03
C ILE A 643 18.90 20.30 19.29
N SER A 644 19.67 20.57 18.24
CA SER A 644 21.12 20.82 18.34
C SER A 644 21.52 22.09 17.62
N SER A 645 21.95 23.10 18.37
CA SER A 645 22.31 24.42 17.84
C SER A 645 21.20 25.01 16.96
N ALA A 646 19.95 24.86 17.35
CA ALA A 646 18.74 25.28 16.63
C ALA A 646 17.68 25.80 17.61
N GLY A 647 16.69 26.53 17.12
CA GLY A 647 15.56 27.05 17.89
C GLY A 647 14.23 26.60 17.32
N GLY A 648 13.25 27.49 17.31
CA GLY A 648 11.91 27.26 16.76
C GLY A 648 10.81 27.61 17.76
N ASP A 649 9.62 27.86 17.22
CA ASP A 649 8.41 28.19 17.99
C ASP A 649 7.50 26.97 18.04
N PHE A 650 7.21 26.50 19.25
CA PHE A 650 6.41 25.32 19.54
C PHE A 650 5.19 25.70 20.35
N GLY A 651 4.01 25.59 19.75
CA GLY A 651 2.73 25.83 20.40
C GLY A 651 1.79 24.65 20.20
N ALA A 652 0.95 24.35 21.19
CA ALA A 652 -0.14 23.40 21.03
C ALA A 652 0.24 21.95 20.66
N ASN A 653 1.50 21.54 20.83
CA ASN A 653 1.94 20.21 20.42
C ASN A 653 1.76 19.19 21.53
N GLU A 654 1.57 17.94 21.14
CA GLU A 654 1.55 16.78 22.01
C GLU A 654 2.75 15.88 21.74
N PHE A 655 3.60 15.70 22.76
CA PHE A 655 4.77 14.83 22.72
C PHE A 655 4.54 13.64 23.65
N ARG A 656 4.37 12.45 23.06
CA ARG A 656 4.18 11.19 23.78
C ARG A 656 5.39 10.29 23.63
N THR A 657 5.68 9.52 24.68
CA THR A 657 6.84 8.61 24.73
C THR A 657 6.45 7.17 25.01
N SER A 658 7.15 6.21 24.40
CA SER A 658 7.06 4.79 24.72
C SER A 658 8.19 4.33 25.65
N SER A 659 8.06 3.10 26.17
CA SER A 659 9.09 2.47 27.00
C SER A 659 10.42 2.39 26.26
N GLY A 660 11.48 2.92 26.90
CA GLY A 660 12.84 2.97 26.33
C GLY A 660 13.28 4.36 25.87
N THR A 661 12.36 5.32 25.74
CA THR A 661 12.68 6.72 25.39
C THR A 661 13.61 7.33 26.43
N THR A 662 14.77 7.84 26.02
CA THR A 662 15.76 8.37 26.97
C THR A 662 15.36 9.76 27.47
N TYR A 663 14.96 10.66 26.58
CA TYR A 663 14.55 12.02 26.95
C TYR A 663 13.24 12.43 26.25
N GLY A 664 12.42 13.25 26.92
CA GLY A 664 11.28 13.92 26.27
C GLY A 664 11.80 14.97 25.29
N VAL A 665 12.38 16.05 25.83
CA VAL A 665 13.02 17.12 25.05
C VAL A 665 14.52 17.10 25.30
N TYR A 666 15.30 17.08 24.22
CA TYR A 666 16.77 17.12 24.27
C TYR A 666 17.30 18.31 23.49
N VAL A 667 17.94 19.24 24.19
CA VAL A 667 18.51 20.47 23.64
C VAL A 667 20.02 20.47 23.88
N THR A 668 20.80 20.74 22.84
CA THR A 668 22.25 20.83 22.93
C THR A 668 22.82 21.91 22.03
N GLY A 669 24.02 22.41 22.32
CA GLY A 669 24.72 23.40 21.51
C GLY A 669 24.47 24.85 21.93
N SER A 670 25.45 25.72 21.67
CA SER A 670 25.55 27.04 22.31
C SER A 670 24.54 28.11 21.83
N ILE A 671 23.85 27.87 20.72
CA ILE A 671 22.88 28.80 20.12
C ILE A 671 21.43 28.25 20.14
N ALA A 672 21.19 27.17 20.90
CA ALA A 672 19.90 26.50 20.86
C ALA A 672 18.86 27.20 21.75
N ASN A 673 17.96 27.99 21.15
CA ASN A 673 16.94 28.77 21.87
C ASN A 673 15.52 28.43 21.39
N PRO A 674 15.04 27.18 21.58
CA PRO A 674 13.67 26.82 21.25
C PRO A 674 12.69 27.45 22.25
N SER A 675 11.51 27.84 21.76
CA SER A 675 10.43 28.39 22.58
C SER A 675 9.21 27.48 22.53
N PHE A 676 8.84 26.92 23.68
CA PHE A 676 7.65 26.10 23.89
C PHE A 676 6.55 26.94 24.56
N ASP A 677 6.11 27.99 23.86
CA ASP A 677 5.25 29.02 24.41
C ASP A 677 3.90 29.14 23.69
N ASN A 678 2.86 29.56 24.43
CA ASN A 678 1.57 29.98 23.89
C ASN A 678 1.64 31.40 23.26
N LYS A 679 2.67 31.69 22.46
CA LYS A 679 2.93 33.04 21.92
C LYS A 679 1.80 33.56 20.99
N TRP A 680 1.04 32.66 20.40
CA TRP A 680 0.10 32.94 19.30
C TRP A 680 -1.38 32.70 19.63
N GLY A 681 -1.70 32.23 20.85
CA GLY A 681 -3.08 31.88 21.24
C GLY A 681 -3.47 30.43 20.89
N ASP A 682 -2.53 29.63 20.40
CA ASP A 682 -2.73 28.23 20.03
C ASP A 682 -2.76 27.27 21.25
N GLY A 683 -2.40 27.75 22.44
CA GLY A 683 -2.39 26.96 23.68
C GLY A 683 -1.01 26.41 24.05
N GLY A 684 -0.85 25.92 25.29
CA GLY A 684 0.39 25.27 25.76
C GLY A 684 0.63 23.88 25.14
N ASN A 685 1.83 23.33 25.32
CA ASN A 685 2.19 22.00 24.84
C ASN A 685 1.93 20.93 25.91
N LEU A 686 1.59 19.71 25.49
CA LEU A 686 1.47 18.53 26.33
C LEU A 686 2.68 17.62 26.14
N PHE A 687 3.34 17.28 27.24
CA PHE A 687 4.43 16.32 27.31
C PHE A 687 4.00 15.11 28.15
N ASP A 688 3.46 14.08 27.51
CA ASP A 688 3.15 12.80 28.16
C ASP A 688 4.39 11.90 28.18
N LEU A 689 5.12 12.01 29.28
CA LEU A 689 6.41 11.37 29.50
C LEU A 689 6.28 10.14 30.41
N SER A 690 5.09 9.52 30.48
CA SER A 690 4.80 8.43 31.41
C SER A 690 5.71 7.20 31.27
N ASN A 691 6.43 7.05 30.14
CA ASN A 691 7.24 5.88 29.83
C ASN A 691 8.73 6.18 29.57
N ILE A 692 9.24 7.36 29.97
CA ILE A 692 10.66 7.71 29.77
C ILE A 692 11.60 6.94 30.71
N ALA A 693 12.82 6.68 30.24
CA ALA A 693 13.88 6.01 30.97
C ALA A 693 14.82 6.97 31.73
N SER A 694 14.93 8.24 31.33
CA SER A 694 15.77 9.24 31.99
C SER A 694 15.03 10.56 32.25
N ASN A 695 15.43 11.67 31.60
CA ASN A 695 15.02 13.02 32.01
C ASN A 695 13.89 13.54 31.13
N GLY A 696 12.98 14.33 31.72
CA GLY A 696 11.87 14.92 30.97
C GLY A 696 12.37 15.96 29.96
N ALA A 697 13.21 16.87 30.45
CA ALA A 697 13.92 17.85 29.63
C ALA A 697 15.42 17.85 29.98
N TYR A 698 16.26 17.86 28.94
CA TYR A 698 17.71 17.94 29.08
C TYR A 698 18.27 19.06 28.21
N ALA A 699 19.07 19.95 28.80
CA ALA A 699 19.76 21.02 28.10
C ALA A 699 21.28 21.01 28.36
N ALA A 700 22.06 20.96 27.28
CA ALA A 700 23.52 21.09 27.29
C ALA A 700 23.97 22.21 26.35
N GLY A 701 23.79 23.46 26.78
CA GLY A 701 23.97 24.67 25.96
C GLY A 701 22.65 25.26 25.48
N GLY A 702 22.65 26.56 25.16
CA GLY A 702 21.46 27.29 24.67
C GLY A 702 20.54 27.79 25.79
N TYR A 703 19.42 28.43 25.43
CA TYR A 703 18.40 29.00 26.32
C TYR A 703 16.99 28.53 25.90
N PRO A 704 16.59 27.29 26.23
CA PRO A 704 15.23 26.84 25.95
C PRO A 704 14.21 27.55 26.87
N GLU A 705 13.11 28.02 26.28
CA GLU A 705 11.96 28.62 26.96
C GLU A 705 10.83 27.59 26.99
N PHE A 706 10.32 27.23 28.17
CA PHE A 706 9.09 26.44 28.34
C PHE A 706 7.96 27.31 28.93
N GLY A 707 8.08 28.63 28.90
CA GLY A 707 7.13 29.56 29.47
C GLY A 707 7.70 30.98 29.49
N SER A 708 6.83 32.00 29.45
CA SER A 708 7.26 33.40 29.38
C SER A 708 7.31 34.10 30.74
N ASN A 709 8.24 35.06 30.88
CA ASN A 709 8.44 35.89 32.08
C ASN A 709 7.40 37.05 32.19
N GLY A 710 6.11 36.80 31.90
CA GLY A 710 5.06 37.83 31.85
C GLY A 710 3.62 37.32 31.67
N ALA A 711 2.65 38.24 31.60
CA ALA A 711 1.18 38.02 31.65
C ALA A 711 0.54 37.24 30.47
N ARG A 712 1.32 36.40 29.79
CA ARG A 712 0.85 35.40 28.82
C ARG A 712 1.38 34.05 29.31
N GLU A 713 0.54 33.37 30.06
CA GLU A 713 0.83 32.12 30.74
C GLU A 713 1.12 31.03 29.68
N GLY A 714 2.37 30.58 29.62
CA GLY A 714 2.79 29.42 28.84
C GLY A 714 2.46 28.18 29.64
N GLU A 715 1.22 27.70 29.55
CA GLU A 715 0.74 26.62 30.41
C GLU A 715 1.00 25.26 29.76
N ASN A 716 2.26 24.83 29.75
CA ASN A 716 2.57 23.46 29.30
C ASN A 716 2.20 22.45 30.39
N ASP A 717 1.73 21.28 29.97
CA ASP A 717 1.38 20.16 30.85
C ASP A 717 2.43 19.06 30.69
N PHE A 718 3.13 18.73 31.76
CA PHE A 718 4.05 17.60 31.83
C PHE A 718 3.43 16.50 32.69
N ILE A 719 3.06 15.40 32.05
CA ILE A 719 2.48 14.23 32.71
C ILE A 719 3.54 13.15 32.85
N ASN A 720 3.80 12.72 34.09
CA ASN A 720 4.67 11.57 34.39
C ASN A 720 3.96 10.63 35.39
N ARG A 721 3.82 9.36 35.02
CA ARG A 721 3.14 8.31 35.83
C ARG A 721 4.09 7.17 36.25
N GLY A 722 5.39 7.29 35.97
CA GLY A 722 6.41 6.27 36.23
C GLY A 722 7.22 6.47 37.53
N SER A 723 8.16 5.56 37.80
CA SER A 723 9.02 5.56 39.01
C SER A 723 10.23 6.51 38.95
N SER A 724 10.40 7.24 37.85
CA SER A 724 11.51 8.16 37.63
C SER A 724 11.01 9.57 37.91
N ASP A 725 11.56 10.26 38.92
CA ASP A 725 11.20 11.65 39.19
C ASP A 725 11.42 12.53 37.94
N TYR A 726 10.66 13.61 37.77
CA TYR A 726 10.82 14.51 36.64
C TYR A 726 12.16 15.27 36.76
N TYR A 727 13.15 14.96 35.92
CA TYR A 727 14.48 15.60 35.97
C TYR A 727 14.63 16.71 34.92
N ILE A 728 15.04 17.89 35.39
CA ILE A 728 15.57 18.98 34.56
C ILE A 728 17.08 19.05 34.83
N THR A 729 17.87 19.01 33.76
CA THR A 729 19.34 19.13 33.84
C THR A 729 19.83 20.23 32.92
N ASN A 730 20.67 21.11 33.47
CA ASN A 730 21.40 22.13 32.74
C ASN A 730 22.90 22.01 33.10
N ASN A 731 23.74 21.78 32.09
CA ASN A 731 25.16 21.44 32.29
C ASN A 731 26.13 22.52 31.80
N THR A 732 25.64 23.72 31.50
CA THR A 732 26.48 24.80 30.91
C THR A 732 26.29 26.17 31.55
N GLY A 733 25.44 26.30 32.58
CA GLY A 733 25.15 27.57 33.23
C GLY A 733 24.43 28.54 32.30
N SER A 734 23.40 28.07 31.59
CA SER A 734 22.43 28.91 30.86
C SER A 734 21.19 29.18 31.73
N THR A 735 20.33 30.14 31.37
CA THR A 735 19.00 30.29 32.00
C THR A 735 18.00 29.30 31.37
N PHE A 736 17.23 28.59 32.19
CA PHE A 736 16.17 27.66 31.76
C PHE A 736 14.85 28.21 32.32
N ASP A 737 14.04 28.84 31.47
CA ASP A 737 12.77 29.45 31.86
C ASP A 737 11.66 28.41 31.81
N ALA A 738 11.14 28.04 32.99
CA ALA A 738 10.19 26.95 33.14
C ALA A 738 9.05 27.30 34.11
N GLU A 739 8.84 28.59 34.39
CA GLU A 739 7.74 29.08 35.19
C GLU A 739 6.38 28.81 34.54
N TYR A 740 5.31 28.77 35.36
CA TYR A 740 3.91 28.68 34.92
C TYR A 740 3.49 27.41 34.14
N ASN A 741 4.24 26.32 34.32
CA ASN A 741 3.89 25.00 33.77
C ASN A 741 3.28 24.07 34.84
N TYR A 742 2.47 23.09 34.41
CA TYR A 742 2.01 22.00 35.26
C TYR A 742 2.95 20.81 35.13
N TRP A 743 3.51 20.33 36.25
CA TRP A 743 4.59 19.32 36.24
C TRP A 743 4.17 17.93 36.74
N GLY A 744 2.89 17.74 37.05
CA GLY A 744 2.37 16.48 37.60
C GLY A 744 2.92 16.08 38.97
N GLY A 745 3.80 16.87 39.57
CA GLY A 745 4.49 16.65 40.85
C GLY A 745 5.62 17.66 41.07
N THR A 746 6.45 17.48 42.10
CA THR A 746 7.65 18.33 42.32
C THR A 746 8.82 17.81 41.46
N PRO A 747 9.27 18.54 40.41
CA PRO A 747 10.39 18.13 39.59
C PRO A 747 11.70 18.23 40.38
N GLN A 748 12.59 17.29 40.13
CA GLN A 748 13.94 17.27 40.69
C GLN A 748 14.87 18.05 39.76
N VAL A 749 15.43 19.13 40.29
CA VAL A 749 16.40 19.97 39.55
C VAL A 749 17.81 19.53 39.94
N SER A 750 18.61 19.11 38.95
CA SER A 750 20.01 18.72 39.15
C SER A 750 20.94 19.77 38.56
N TRP A 751 21.86 20.28 39.39
CA TRP A 751 22.76 21.39 39.07
C TRP A 751 24.20 20.92 38.85
N PHE A 752 24.80 21.26 37.71
CA PHE A 752 26.21 20.97 37.41
C PHE A 752 26.97 22.23 36.91
N GLY A 753 26.96 23.31 37.70
CA GLY A 753 27.97 24.39 37.68
C GLY A 753 27.66 25.67 36.86
N GLY A 754 27.91 26.85 37.48
CA GLY A 754 27.82 28.20 36.88
C GLY A 754 26.67 29.06 37.44
N ASP A 755 26.82 30.39 37.54
CA ASP A 755 25.95 31.37 38.24
C ASP A 755 24.50 31.59 37.68
N ASP A 756 23.91 30.63 36.95
CA ASP A 756 22.61 30.78 36.25
C ASP A 756 21.50 29.88 36.83
N ASN A 757 20.28 30.43 37.01
CA ASN A 757 19.13 29.77 37.66
C ASN A 757 18.23 28.97 36.68
N VAL A 758 17.70 27.82 37.13
CA VAL A 758 16.47 27.24 36.59
C VAL A 758 15.32 27.99 37.25
N ASP A 759 14.63 28.84 36.50
CA ASP A 759 13.49 29.57 37.05
C ASP A 759 12.25 28.69 36.98
N TYR A 760 11.89 28.15 38.14
CA TYR A 760 10.84 27.16 38.30
C TYR A 760 9.98 27.54 39.50
N ASN A 761 8.69 27.73 39.27
CA ASN A 761 7.71 27.93 40.33
C ASN A 761 6.71 26.76 40.34
N PRO A 762 6.79 25.84 41.33
CA PRO A 762 5.81 24.76 41.48
C PRO A 762 4.44 25.36 41.77
N TYR A 763 3.47 25.10 40.89
CA TYR A 763 2.11 25.61 40.92
C TYR A 763 1.23 24.98 42.04
N GLU A 764 1.75 24.79 43.25
CA GLU A 764 1.05 24.07 44.35
C GLU A 764 -0.14 24.85 44.98
N SER A 765 -0.62 25.98 44.42
CA SER A 765 -1.70 26.76 45.05
C SER A 765 -2.69 27.47 44.12
N SER A 766 -2.66 27.22 42.81
CA SER A 766 -3.64 27.79 41.90
C SER A 766 -4.72 26.76 41.57
N SER A 767 -5.97 27.14 41.84
CA SER A 767 -7.15 26.44 41.36
C SER A 767 -7.11 26.41 39.84
N ASN A 768 -6.98 25.22 39.26
CA ASN A 768 -7.22 25.01 37.84
C ASN A 768 -8.70 25.21 37.52
N SER A 769 -9.10 26.48 37.47
CA SER A 769 -10.36 26.93 36.86
C SER A 769 -10.10 27.72 35.57
N ALA A 770 -8.83 27.91 35.21
CA ALA A 770 -8.40 28.55 33.96
C ALA A 770 -6.95 28.17 33.64
N GLY A 771 -6.66 26.86 33.55
CA GLY A 771 -5.57 26.39 32.68
C GLY A 771 -5.76 26.90 31.24
N PRO A 772 -4.84 26.60 30.31
CA PRO A 772 -4.94 27.12 28.95
C PRO A 772 -6.22 26.62 28.32
N SER A 773 -6.57 27.22 27.20
CA SER A 773 -7.64 26.77 26.29
C SER A 773 -7.72 25.28 26.01
N TRP A 774 -6.68 24.50 26.30
CA TRP A 774 -6.88 23.09 26.61
C TRP A 774 -7.76 23.07 27.85
N LYS A 775 -9.08 22.99 27.64
CA LYS A 775 -9.82 22.00 28.41
C LYS A 775 -8.83 20.85 28.51
N ILE A 776 -8.23 20.64 29.69
CA ILE A 776 -7.93 19.28 30.07
C ILE A 776 -9.27 18.68 29.73
N MET A 777 -9.33 17.84 28.70
CA MET A 777 -10.30 16.79 28.78
C MET A 777 -9.77 15.99 29.98
N VAL A 778 -9.94 16.54 31.21
CA VAL A 778 -10.61 15.83 32.29
C VAL A 778 -11.76 15.35 31.48
N ASP A 779 -11.61 14.11 31.02
CA ASP A 779 -12.65 13.42 30.34
C ASP A 779 -13.89 13.88 31.09
N PRO A 780 -14.79 14.67 30.48
CA PRO A 780 -15.76 15.43 31.28
C PRO A 780 -16.62 14.44 32.07
N PHE A 781 -16.59 13.17 31.66
CA PHE A 781 -17.18 12.01 32.27
C PHE A 781 -16.38 11.43 33.46
N GLN A 782 -15.10 11.75 33.64
CA GLN A 782 -14.18 11.25 34.68
C GLN A 782 -14.76 11.31 36.10
N PRO A 783 -15.40 12.39 36.58
CA PRO A 783 -16.05 12.38 37.89
C PRO A 783 -17.15 11.32 38.00
N GLY A 784 -17.92 11.12 36.92
CA GLY A 784 -18.95 10.10 36.84
C GLY A 784 -18.39 8.68 36.69
N LEU A 785 -17.27 8.52 35.97
CA LEU A 785 -16.55 7.27 35.85
C LEU A 785 -15.93 6.84 37.19
N THR A 786 -15.34 7.78 37.94
CA THR A 786 -14.81 7.51 39.28
C THR A 786 -15.92 7.07 40.23
N LYS A 787 -17.08 7.74 40.23
CA LYS A 787 -18.24 7.31 41.02
C LYS A 787 -18.73 5.90 40.62
N TYR A 788 -18.67 5.56 39.33
CA TYR A 788 -19.00 4.21 38.85
C TYR A 788 -18.03 3.16 39.43
N GLU A 789 -16.73 3.45 39.41
CA GLU A 789 -15.68 2.56 39.94
C GLU A 789 -15.75 2.39 41.46
N GLU A 790 -16.15 3.44 42.18
CA GLU A 790 -16.43 3.40 43.62
C GLU A 790 -17.72 2.64 43.98
N GLY A 791 -18.53 2.28 42.98
CA GLY A 791 -19.81 1.60 43.15
C GLY A 791 -20.97 2.53 43.54
N ASN A 792 -20.76 3.85 43.47
CA ASN A 792 -21.77 4.88 43.72
C ASN A 792 -22.64 5.11 42.46
N TYR A 793 -23.32 4.06 42.00
CA TYR A 793 -24.00 4.04 40.70
C TYR A 793 -25.10 5.10 40.53
N ALA A 794 -25.81 5.49 41.60
CA ALA A 794 -26.81 6.54 41.51
C ALA A 794 -26.18 7.91 41.23
N GLU A 795 -25.03 8.20 41.86
CA GLU A 795 -24.28 9.44 41.62
C GLU A 795 -23.54 9.40 40.28
N ALA A 796 -23.02 8.22 39.88
CA ALA A 796 -22.40 8.01 38.59
C ALA A 796 -23.39 8.23 37.44
N LEU A 797 -24.61 7.69 37.55
CA LEU A 797 -25.68 7.92 36.58
C LEU A 797 -25.99 9.42 36.43
N ALA A 798 -26.23 10.11 37.55
CA ALA A 798 -26.60 11.52 37.54
C ALA A 798 -25.48 12.39 36.91
N GLU A 799 -24.23 12.10 37.27
CA GLU A 799 -23.07 12.83 36.75
C GLU A 799 -22.86 12.58 35.25
N LEU A 800 -22.74 11.31 34.85
CA LEU A 800 -22.47 10.96 33.46
C LEU A 800 -23.56 11.46 32.52
N LYS A 801 -24.83 11.35 32.94
CA LYS A 801 -25.97 11.86 32.16
C LYS A 801 -25.90 13.38 31.98
N SER A 802 -25.70 14.12 33.07
CA SER A 802 -25.64 15.59 33.01
C SER A 802 -24.50 16.10 32.14
N VAL A 803 -23.39 15.36 32.07
CA VAL A 803 -22.24 15.74 31.26
C VAL A 803 -22.43 15.36 29.80
N LEU A 804 -23.02 14.20 29.53
CA LEU A 804 -23.30 13.70 28.17
C LEU A 804 -24.16 14.69 27.39
N GLU A 805 -25.20 15.27 28.01
CA GLU A 805 -26.07 16.31 27.42
C GLU A 805 -25.32 17.51 26.82
N GLN A 806 -24.06 17.76 27.21
CA GLN A 806 -23.30 18.94 26.80
C GLN A 806 -21.97 18.59 26.10
N ASN A 807 -21.60 17.31 25.99
CA ASN A 807 -20.24 16.91 25.55
C ASN A 807 -20.24 15.63 24.66
N GLU A 808 -21.28 15.40 23.87
CA GLU A 808 -21.43 14.20 23.02
C GLU A 808 -20.30 14.01 21.98
N GLU A 809 -19.61 15.08 21.58
CA GLU A 809 -18.50 15.04 20.60
C GLU A 809 -17.14 14.71 21.22
N SER A 810 -17.05 14.54 22.54
CA SER A 810 -15.79 14.26 23.24
C SER A 810 -15.36 12.79 23.11
N ASP A 811 -14.05 12.55 22.96
CA ASP A 811 -13.43 11.21 22.84
C ASP A 811 -13.85 10.19 23.94
N GLY A 812 -14.32 10.65 25.10
CA GLY A 812 -14.81 9.80 26.21
C GLY A 812 -16.30 9.46 26.17
N ALA A 813 -17.08 10.06 25.27
CA ALA A 813 -18.55 10.05 25.31
C ALA A 813 -19.14 8.64 25.15
N VAL A 814 -18.56 7.80 24.29
CA VAL A 814 -18.99 6.41 24.09
C VAL A 814 -18.86 5.59 25.38
N GLY A 815 -17.71 5.73 26.06
CA GLY A 815 -17.46 5.09 27.35
C GLY A 815 -18.43 5.60 28.43
N ALA A 816 -18.74 6.89 28.41
CA ALA A 816 -19.68 7.50 29.32
C ALA A 816 -21.12 7.03 29.12
N VAL A 817 -21.62 6.93 27.88
CA VAL A 817 -22.95 6.36 27.59
C VAL A 817 -23.04 4.93 28.13
N PHE A 818 -22.01 4.12 27.89
CA PHE A 818 -21.95 2.75 28.38
C PHE A 818 -22.01 2.68 29.92
N LYS A 819 -21.20 3.48 30.61
CA LYS A 819 -21.13 3.48 32.08
C LYS A 819 -22.36 4.12 32.73
N MET A 820 -22.97 5.11 32.09
CA MET A 820 -24.24 5.69 32.50
C MET A 820 -25.36 4.64 32.44
N ALA A 821 -25.52 3.97 31.30
CA ALA A 821 -26.57 2.98 31.12
C ALA A 821 -26.35 1.74 32.00
N MET A 822 -25.09 1.32 32.20
CA MET A 822 -24.74 0.31 33.21
C MET A 822 -25.11 0.75 34.63
N SER A 823 -24.83 2.00 35.00
CA SER A 823 -25.20 2.55 36.31
C SER A 823 -26.70 2.51 36.53
N ALA A 824 -27.47 2.95 35.54
CA ALA A 824 -28.93 2.91 35.56
C ALA A 824 -29.47 1.47 35.65
N SER A 825 -28.85 0.51 34.95
CA SER A 825 -29.20 -0.90 35.04
C SER A 825 -28.88 -1.49 36.42
N LYS A 826 -27.74 -1.13 37.04
CA LYS A 826 -27.31 -1.61 38.36
C LYS A 826 -28.24 -1.20 39.49
N ILE A 827 -28.91 -0.06 39.35
CA ILE A 827 -29.85 0.47 40.35
C ILE A 827 -31.32 0.34 39.91
N ASP A 828 -31.58 -0.40 38.83
CA ASP A 828 -32.92 -0.73 38.33
C ASP A 828 -33.77 0.48 37.88
N VAL A 829 -33.12 1.52 37.33
CA VAL A 829 -33.75 2.76 36.81
C VAL A 829 -33.47 3.03 35.34
N LEU A 830 -32.99 2.03 34.58
CA LEU A 830 -32.69 2.19 33.16
C LEU A 830 -33.91 2.64 32.35
N ALA A 831 -35.12 2.21 32.72
CA ALA A 831 -36.36 2.65 32.08
C ALA A 831 -36.63 4.15 32.19
N GLU A 832 -36.12 4.80 33.24
CA GLU A 832 -36.21 6.25 33.41
C GLU A 832 -35.27 7.01 32.44
N GLN A 833 -34.32 6.30 31.80
CA GLN A 833 -33.36 6.88 30.87
C GLN A 833 -33.75 6.70 29.40
N GLU A 834 -34.95 6.16 29.10
CA GLU A 834 -35.44 5.93 27.74
C GLU A 834 -35.34 7.17 26.86
N ALA A 835 -35.93 8.29 27.32
CA ALA A 835 -35.95 9.54 26.55
C ALA A 835 -34.54 10.08 26.27
N PHE A 836 -33.61 9.91 27.21
CA PHE A 836 -32.25 10.40 27.08
C PHE A 836 -31.45 9.58 26.07
N LEU A 837 -31.58 8.25 26.11
CA LEU A 837 -30.95 7.39 25.14
C LEU A 837 -31.54 7.58 23.72
N VAL A 838 -32.84 7.90 23.60
CA VAL A 838 -33.46 8.27 22.32
C VAL A 838 -32.83 9.53 21.75
N ASP A 839 -32.57 10.54 22.57
CA ASP A 839 -31.92 11.77 22.15
C ASP A 839 -30.52 11.49 21.59
N LEU A 840 -29.68 10.78 22.37
CA LEU A 840 -28.33 10.39 21.97
C LEU A 840 -28.29 9.47 20.73
N SER A 841 -29.33 8.67 20.49
CA SER A 841 -29.43 7.84 19.29
C SER A 841 -29.58 8.65 17.99
N ASN A 842 -29.83 9.95 18.09
CA ASN A 842 -29.83 10.90 16.98
C ASN A 842 -28.60 11.82 16.97
N SER A 843 -27.59 11.56 17.81
CA SER A 843 -26.36 12.36 17.87
C SER A 843 -25.62 12.36 16.53
N GLU A 844 -24.95 13.47 16.21
CA GLU A 844 -24.07 13.61 15.04
C GLU A 844 -22.76 12.80 15.21
N ASN A 845 -22.41 12.44 16.45
CA ASN A 845 -21.31 11.52 16.75
C ASN A 845 -21.76 10.07 16.54
N THR A 846 -21.29 9.44 15.45
CA THR A 846 -21.70 8.09 15.01
C THR A 846 -21.44 6.98 16.03
N GLU A 847 -20.41 7.11 16.87
CA GLU A 847 -20.10 6.09 17.90
C GLU A 847 -21.01 6.22 19.13
N VAL A 848 -21.31 7.45 19.55
CA VAL A 848 -22.29 7.73 20.62
C VAL A 848 -23.69 7.32 20.17
N GLN A 849 -24.01 7.61 18.92
CA GLN A 849 -25.24 7.20 18.25
C GLN A 849 -25.42 5.66 18.33
N TYR A 850 -24.37 4.91 17.97
CA TYR A 850 -24.34 3.45 18.04
C TYR A 850 -24.51 2.93 19.48
N MET A 851 -23.70 3.41 20.42
CA MET A 851 -23.74 2.94 21.81
C MET A 851 -25.11 3.21 22.46
N SER A 852 -25.74 4.33 22.13
CA SER A 852 -27.06 4.70 22.63
C SER A 852 -28.17 3.81 22.05
N ARG A 853 -28.10 3.47 20.76
CA ARG A 853 -29.01 2.50 20.12
C ARG A 853 -28.93 1.11 20.75
N VAL A 854 -27.73 0.64 21.07
CA VAL A 854 -27.53 -0.65 21.77
C VAL A 854 -28.24 -0.67 23.13
N TRP A 855 -28.13 0.41 23.92
CA TRP A 855 -28.79 0.49 25.22
C TRP A 855 -30.30 0.77 25.13
N LEU A 856 -30.78 1.48 24.10
CA LEU A 856 -32.21 1.57 23.79
C LEU A 856 -32.81 0.23 23.44
N ALA A 857 -32.14 -0.53 22.57
CA ALA A 857 -32.57 -1.87 22.22
C ALA A 857 -32.65 -2.72 23.49
N TYR A 858 -31.59 -2.71 24.33
CA TYR A 858 -31.59 -3.38 25.63
C TYR A 858 -32.75 -2.94 26.55
N LEU A 859 -33.08 -1.65 26.59
CA LEU A 859 -34.17 -1.15 27.40
C LEU A 859 -35.54 -1.56 26.86
N TYR A 860 -35.78 -1.40 25.56
CA TYR A 860 -37.02 -1.81 24.90
C TYR A 860 -37.24 -3.32 25.01
N PHE A 861 -36.16 -4.11 25.06
CA PHE A 861 -36.23 -5.52 25.46
C PHE A 861 -36.75 -5.69 26.88
N GLN A 862 -36.19 -5.02 27.89
CA GLN A 862 -36.69 -5.12 29.28
C GLN A 862 -38.18 -4.72 29.40
N GLN A 863 -38.64 -3.78 28.57
CA GLN A 863 -40.02 -3.29 28.57
C GLN A 863 -40.99 -4.08 27.67
N GLN A 864 -40.50 -5.10 26.97
CA GLN A 864 -41.27 -5.85 25.96
C GLN A 864 -41.79 -5.01 24.77
N LYS A 865 -41.17 -3.85 24.48
CA LYS A 865 -41.50 -2.95 23.36
C LYS A 865 -40.77 -3.36 22.08
N MET A 866 -41.08 -4.55 21.58
CA MET A 866 -40.22 -5.21 20.58
C MET A 866 -40.22 -4.54 19.20
N GLN A 867 -41.34 -3.93 18.80
CA GLN A 867 -41.43 -3.19 17.53
C GLN A 867 -40.56 -1.93 17.55
N ASP A 868 -40.44 -1.28 18.72
CA ASP A 868 -39.60 -0.09 18.88
C ASP A 868 -38.11 -0.48 18.93
N ALA A 869 -37.75 -1.58 19.59
CA ALA A 869 -36.40 -2.16 19.57
C ALA A 869 -35.94 -2.50 18.15
N GLU A 870 -36.83 -3.12 17.37
CA GLU A 870 -36.57 -3.44 15.96
C GLU A 870 -36.40 -2.18 15.10
N LYS A 871 -37.26 -1.19 15.29
CA LYS A 871 -37.20 0.07 14.53
C LYS A 871 -35.88 0.81 14.76
N ILE A 872 -35.36 0.80 15.99
CA ILE A 872 -34.06 1.43 16.30
C ILE A 872 -32.91 0.73 15.56
N ALA A 873 -32.89 -0.62 15.55
CA ALA A 873 -31.83 -1.36 14.88
C ALA A 873 -31.82 -1.20 13.35
N LEU A 874 -33.00 -1.01 12.75
CA LEU A 874 -33.15 -0.81 11.30
C LEU A 874 -32.89 0.65 10.85
N GLN A 875 -32.59 1.55 11.78
CA GLN A 875 -32.19 2.93 11.45
C GLN A 875 -30.69 3.08 11.22
N ALA A 876 -29.88 2.08 11.59
CA ALA A 876 -28.46 2.04 11.26
C ALA A 876 -28.25 1.90 9.73
N PRO A 877 -27.18 2.48 9.15
CA PRO A 877 -26.93 2.39 7.71
C PRO A 877 -26.86 0.93 7.25
N THR A 878 -27.60 0.61 6.18
CA THR A 878 -27.70 -0.76 5.66
C THR A 878 -26.32 -1.31 5.28
N GLY A 879 -25.96 -2.48 5.81
CA GLY A 879 -24.67 -3.14 5.58
C GLY A 879 -23.56 -2.73 6.56
N SER A 880 -23.81 -1.81 7.49
CA SER A 880 -22.82 -1.39 8.51
C SER A 880 -22.65 -2.40 9.65
N LEU A 881 -21.44 -2.47 10.24
CA LEU A 881 -21.18 -3.27 11.45
C LEU A 881 -22.11 -2.90 12.62
N ALA A 882 -22.60 -1.66 12.65
CA ALA A 882 -23.58 -1.17 13.62
C ALA A 882 -24.94 -1.84 13.43
N GLU A 883 -25.49 -1.82 12.21
CA GLU A 883 -26.74 -2.51 11.85
C GLU A 883 -26.63 -4.01 12.16
N ARG A 884 -25.50 -4.64 11.81
CA ARG A 884 -25.24 -6.06 12.11
C ARG A 884 -25.36 -6.36 13.59
N SER A 885 -24.65 -5.62 14.44
CA SER A 885 -24.59 -5.88 15.88
C SER A 885 -25.95 -5.65 16.55
N GLU A 886 -26.67 -4.61 16.14
CA GLU A 886 -27.99 -4.26 16.68
C GLU A 886 -29.05 -5.31 16.29
N LEU A 887 -29.06 -5.76 15.03
CA LEU A 887 -29.94 -6.82 14.54
C LEU A 887 -29.59 -8.20 15.14
N LEU A 888 -28.31 -8.49 15.41
CA LEU A 888 -27.90 -9.74 16.07
C LEU A 888 -28.39 -9.83 17.53
N ALA A 889 -28.36 -8.71 18.24
CA ALA A 889 -28.90 -8.61 19.60
C ALA A 889 -30.42 -8.82 19.63
N LEU A 890 -31.15 -8.27 18.63
CA LEU A 890 -32.58 -8.52 18.43
C LEU A 890 -32.89 -10.01 18.20
N VAL A 891 -32.13 -10.66 17.31
CA VAL A 891 -32.28 -12.10 17.03
C VAL A 891 -32.07 -12.91 18.32
N SER A 892 -31.04 -12.57 19.09
CA SER A 892 -30.72 -13.29 20.33
C SER A 892 -31.86 -13.25 21.34
N TYR A 893 -32.47 -12.08 21.44
CA TYR A 893 -33.46 -11.80 22.45
C TYR A 893 -34.85 -12.34 22.08
N TYR A 894 -35.33 -12.14 20.84
CA TYR A 894 -36.58 -12.77 20.38
C TYR A 894 -36.53 -14.30 20.50
N SER A 895 -35.36 -14.88 20.24
CA SER A 895 -35.12 -16.30 20.48
C SER A 895 -35.30 -16.65 21.96
N SER A 896 -34.71 -15.87 22.87
CA SER A 896 -34.80 -16.12 24.32
C SER A 896 -36.24 -16.05 24.87
N LEU A 897 -37.14 -15.34 24.19
CA LEU A 897 -38.57 -15.26 24.51
C LEU A 897 -39.42 -16.33 23.79
N GLY A 898 -38.84 -17.08 22.86
CA GLY A 898 -39.54 -18.07 22.03
C GLY A 898 -40.37 -17.49 20.89
N ASP A 899 -40.20 -16.21 20.55
CA ASP A 899 -40.88 -15.57 19.41
C ASP A 899 -40.14 -15.89 18.11
N THR A 900 -40.41 -17.10 17.61
CA THR A 900 -39.78 -17.66 16.42
C THR A 900 -40.08 -16.86 15.14
N ARG A 901 -41.25 -16.23 15.04
CA ARG A 901 -41.63 -15.46 13.84
C ARG A 901 -40.78 -14.20 13.70
N SER A 902 -40.62 -13.45 14.79
CA SER A 902 -39.80 -12.25 14.81
C SER A 902 -38.31 -12.60 14.70
N THR A 903 -37.85 -13.65 15.39
CA THR A 903 -36.47 -14.15 15.30
C THR A 903 -36.06 -14.47 13.85
N THR A 904 -36.90 -15.20 13.11
CA THR A 904 -36.61 -15.55 11.71
C THR A 904 -36.63 -14.33 10.80
N ARG A 905 -37.60 -13.43 10.96
CA ARG A 905 -37.70 -12.20 10.14
C ARG A 905 -36.47 -11.31 10.29
N ILE A 906 -36.01 -11.05 11.52
CA ILE A 906 -34.79 -10.24 11.74
C ILE A 906 -33.55 -10.95 11.22
N ALA A 907 -33.44 -12.27 11.44
CA ALA A 907 -32.31 -13.05 10.94
C ALA A 907 -32.26 -13.09 9.40
N GLU A 908 -33.40 -13.00 8.71
CA GLU A 908 -33.46 -12.88 7.25
C GLU A 908 -33.02 -11.49 6.76
N ILE A 909 -33.47 -10.42 7.42
CA ILE A 909 -33.00 -9.05 7.12
C ILE A 909 -31.49 -8.94 7.34
N LEU A 910 -31.00 -9.45 8.47
CA LEU A 910 -29.58 -9.49 8.79
C LEU A 910 -28.77 -10.30 7.74
N LYS A 911 -29.29 -11.43 7.25
CA LYS A 911 -28.66 -12.22 6.17
C LYS A 911 -28.70 -11.55 4.80
N ASP A 912 -29.70 -10.72 4.54
CA ASP A 912 -29.78 -10.00 3.27
C ASP A 912 -28.85 -8.78 3.25
N HIS A 913 -28.74 -8.07 4.38
CA HIS A 913 -27.90 -6.89 4.53
C HIS A 913 -26.42 -7.24 4.81
N HIS A 914 -26.13 -8.38 5.46
CA HIS A 914 -24.78 -8.86 5.76
C HIS A 914 -24.59 -10.30 5.25
N LYS A 915 -23.71 -10.49 4.25
CA LYS A 915 -23.52 -11.78 3.55
C LYS A 915 -22.17 -12.42 3.85
N ASP A 916 -21.70 -12.35 5.09
CA ASP A 916 -20.40 -12.89 5.50
C ASP A 916 -20.49 -14.25 6.23
N GLU A 917 -19.38 -14.99 6.21
CA GLU A 917 -19.31 -16.40 6.65
C GLU A 917 -19.58 -16.59 8.16
N TYR A 918 -19.29 -15.57 8.98
CA TYR A 918 -19.49 -15.62 10.43
C TYR A 918 -20.93 -15.35 10.85
N LEU A 919 -21.75 -14.74 9.98
CA LEU A 919 -23.13 -14.41 10.34
C LEU A 919 -23.95 -15.65 10.73
N THR A 920 -23.69 -16.79 10.10
CA THR A 920 -24.38 -18.05 10.40
C THR A 920 -23.99 -18.59 11.78
N TYR A 921 -22.74 -18.37 12.20
CA TYR A 921 -22.24 -18.72 13.53
C TYR A 921 -22.78 -17.75 14.59
N ASP A 922 -22.74 -16.44 14.32
CA ASP A 922 -23.24 -15.39 15.19
C ASP A 922 -24.76 -15.53 15.42
N LEU A 923 -25.52 -15.83 14.37
CA LEU A 923 -26.94 -16.18 14.47
C LEU A 923 -27.16 -17.48 15.28
N GLY A 924 -26.23 -18.45 15.18
CA GLY A 924 -26.27 -19.69 15.96
C GLY A 924 -26.07 -19.47 17.45
N GLU A 925 -25.08 -18.64 17.82
CA GLU A 925 -24.84 -18.18 19.20
C GLU A 925 -26.03 -17.36 19.73
N ALA A 926 -26.47 -16.37 18.95
CA ALA A 926 -27.58 -15.48 19.29
C ALA A 926 -28.83 -16.25 19.68
N VAL A 927 -29.26 -17.19 18.84
CA VAL A 927 -30.53 -17.90 19.02
C VAL A 927 -30.45 -18.95 20.14
N ASN A 928 -29.33 -19.09 20.86
CA ASN A 928 -29.15 -20.02 21.97
C ASN A 928 -29.56 -21.47 21.60
N ASN A 929 -29.34 -21.85 20.33
CA ASN A 929 -29.81 -23.08 19.70
C ASN A 929 -31.34 -23.36 19.78
N GLN A 930 -32.19 -22.35 20.04
CA GLN A 930 -33.65 -22.54 20.14
C GLN A 930 -34.42 -22.47 18.81
N LEU A 931 -33.81 -22.01 17.71
CA LEU A 931 -34.24 -22.40 16.38
C LEU A 931 -33.37 -23.56 15.95
N VAL A 932 -33.98 -24.74 16.01
CA VAL A 932 -33.53 -25.93 15.33
C VAL A 932 -33.48 -25.63 13.83
N PHE A 933 -32.33 -25.20 13.32
CA PHE A 933 -31.90 -25.61 11.99
C PHE A 933 -31.31 -27.01 12.16
N GLN A 934 -32.20 -28.01 12.10
CA GLN A 934 -31.85 -29.42 11.97
C GLN A 934 -30.97 -29.56 10.71
N ASP A 935 -29.78 -30.17 10.78
CA ASP A 935 -29.63 -31.58 11.13
C ASP A 935 -28.31 -31.97 11.84
N ASN A 936 -28.48 -32.49 13.07
CA ASN A 936 -27.96 -33.76 13.64
C ASN A 936 -26.44 -34.09 13.77
N LEU A 937 -25.86 -33.62 14.88
CA LEU A 937 -25.09 -34.30 15.96
C LEU A 937 -24.67 -35.79 15.84
N THR A 938 -23.44 -36.15 16.27
CA THR A 938 -23.17 -36.80 17.59
C THR A 938 -21.68 -37.06 17.94
N LYS A 939 -21.27 -36.56 19.13
CA LYS A 939 -20.35 -37.06 20.22
C LYS A 939 -19.37 -38.22 19.90
N THR A 940 -18.12 -38.27 20.40
CA THR A 940 -17.75 -38.38 21.84
C THR A 940 -16.20 -38.32 22.09
N THR A 941 -15.80 -37.78 23.27
CA THR A 941 -14.61 -38.09 24.12
C THR A 941 -13.28 -37.33 23.95
N ALA A 942 -13.01 -36.44 24.92
CA ALA A 942 -11.67 -36.10 25.41
C ALA A 942 -11.39 -36.87 26.72
N GLU A 943 -10.15 -37.37 26.88
CA GLU A 943 -9.29 -37.36 28.10
C GLU A 943 -8.29 -38.54 28.15
N LYS A 944 -6.99 -38.25 27.88
CA LYS A 944 -5.80 -38.84 28.56
C LYS A 944 -4.47 -38.25 28.03
N ASN A 945 -3.70 -37.57 28.89
CA ASN A 945 -2.24 -37.73 29.12
C ASN A 945 -1.50 -36.42 29.48
N ALA A 946 -1.07 -36.29 30.75
CA ALA A 946 -0.05 -35.36 31.24
C ALA A 946 1.19 -36.14 31.74
N GLY A 947 2.41 -35.61 31.61
CA GLY A 947 3.58 -36.06 32.40
C GLY A 947 4.95 -36.28 31.73
N PHE A 948 5.21 -35.86 30.48
CA PHE A 948 6.52 -36.01 29.84
C PHE A 948 7.06 -34.65 29.37
N SER A 949 8.25 -34.24 29.81
CA SER A 949 8.87 -32.94 29.48
C SER A 949 10.36 -33.09 29.12
N LEU A 950 10.83 -32.27 28.17
CA LEU A 950 12.21 -32.20 27.68
C LEU A 950 12.59 -30.74 27.42
N THR A 951 13.62 -30.24 28.10
CA THR A 951 14.09 -28.85 27.96
C THR A 951 15.62 -28.78 28.07
N ASN A 952 16.21 -27.65 27.69
CA ASN A 952 17.62 -27.34 27.95
C ASN A 952 17.81 -25.86 28.28
N TYR A 953 18.72 -25.56 29.21
CA TYR A 953 19.04 -24.20 29.61
C TYR A 953 20.53 -24.08 30.02
N PRO A 954 21.23 -23.00 29.63
CA PRO A 954 20.77 -21.91 28.75
C PRO A 954 20.56 -22.32 27.28
N ASN A 955 19.72 -21.58 26.54
CA ASN A 955 19.53 -21.77 25.08
C ASN A 955 19.03 -20.46 24.43
N PRO A 956 19.83 -19.75 23.62
CA PRO A 956 21.18 -20.11 23.17
C PRO A 956 22.26 -20.19 24.28
N PHE A 957 23.38 -20.89 24.03
CA PHE A 957 24.46 -21.10 25.01
C PHE A 957 25.87 -21.11 24.37
N ASN A 958 26.92 -20.89 25.18
CA ASN A 958 28.32 -20.91 24.75
C ASN A 958 29.30 -21.36 25.88
N PRO A 959 30.04 -22.47 25.74
CA PRO A 959 29.77 -23.63 24.90
C PRO A 959 29.00 -24.72 25.66
N GLU A 960 28.55 -24.50 26.91
CA GLU A 960 27.91 -25.52 27.76
C GLU A 960 26.43 -25.24 28.07
N THR A 961 25.63 -26.30 28.18
CA THR A 961 24.23 -26.27 28.64
C THR A 961 23.87 -27.58 29.32
N ILE A 962 22.80 -27.55 30.12
CA ILE A 962 22.22 -28.75 30.72
C ILE A 962 20.92 -29.10 30.00
N ILE A 963 20.76 -30.37 29.64
CA ILE A 963 19.52 -30.94 29.11
C ILE A 963 18.79 -31.66 30.23
N SER A 964 17.56 -31.25 30.54
CA SER A 964 16.75 -31.80 31.63
C SER A 964 15.46 -32.46 31.10
N TYR A 965 15.10 -33.62 31.64
CA TYR A 965 13.87 -34.34 31.26
C TYR A 965 13.24 -35.12 32.43
N ASN A 966 11.90 -35.20 32.44
CA ASN A 966 11.15 -35.96 33.45
C ASN A 966 10.64 -37.29 32.90
N LEU A 967 10.87 -38.37 33.65
CA LEU A 967 10.32 -39.69 33.35
C LEU A 967 9.21 -40.05 34.34
N PRO A 968 7.96 -40.20 33.91
CA PRO A 968 6.86 -40.58 34.79
C PRO A 968 6.89 -42.05 35.22
N GLN A 969 7.78 -42.90 34.66
CA GLN A 969 8.13 -44.23 35.18
C GLN A 969 9.51 -44.68 34.68
N LYS A 970 10.13 -45.67 35.35
CA LYS A 970 11.43 -46.25 34.95
C LYS A 970 11.39 -46.77 33.51
N SER A 971 12.36 -46.36 32.69
CA SER A 971 12.36 -46.72 31.27
C SER A 971 13.74 -46.62 30.60
N THR A 972 13.91 -47.31 29.48
CA THR A 972 15.11 -47.17 28.63
C THR A 972 15.09 -45.84 27.92
N VAL A 973 16.12 -45.02 28.15
CA VAL A 973 16.30 -43.69 27.58
C VAL A 973 17.39 -43.71 26.52
N LEU A 974 17.10 -43.12 25.36
CA LEU A 974 18.05 -42.89 24.27
C LEU A 974 18.04 -41.42 23.87
N LEU A 975 19.05 -40.66 24.31
CA LEU A 975 19.25 -39.25 23.99
C LEU A 975 20.37 -39.10 22.94
N LYS A 976 20.06 -38.47 21.81
CA LYS A 976 20.95 -38.37 20.64
C LYS A 976 21.01 -36.96 20.09
N LEU A 977 22.20 -36.49 19.73
CA LEU A 977 22.49 -35.19 19.14
C LEU A 977 22.84 -35.31 17.66
N TYR A 978 22.29 -34.42 16.84
CA TYR A 978 22.43 -34.45 15.39
C TYR A 978 22.89 -33.11 14.83
N ASP A 979 23.49 -33.13 13.63
CA ASP A 979 23.67 -31.93 12.83
C ASP A 979 22.39 -31.59 12.05
N LEU A 980 22.33 -30.41 11.42
CA LEU A 980 21.16 -29.97 10.64
C LEU A 980 20.86 -30.84 9.43
N ARG A 981 21.81 -31.67 8.99
CA ARG A 981 21.62 -32.65 7.91
C ARG A 981 21.09 -33.99 8.45
N GLY A 982 20.78 -34.06 9.74
CA GLY A 982 20.25 -35.24 10.42
C GLY A 982 21.30 -36.32 10.66
N ARG A 983 22.59 -36.05 10.44
CA ARG A 983 23.66 -37.00 10.75
C ARG A 983 23.86 -37.02 12.26
N LEU A 984 23.91 -38.22 12.83
CA LEU A 984 24.15 -38.40 14.26
C LEU A 984 25.56 -37.91 14.60
N ILE A 985 25.65 -36.86 15.42
CA ILE A 985 26.92 -36.33 15.92
C ILE A 985 27.37 -37.18 17.11
N GLN A 986 26.48 -37.36 18.10
CA GLN A 986 26.81 -38.07 19.33
C GLN A 986 25.56 -38.66 19.99
N VAL A 987 25.72 -39.80 20.66
CA VAL A 987 24.70 -40.33 21.59
C VAL A 987 25.06 -39.85 22.99
N LEU A 988 24.17 -39.08 23.62
CA LEU A 988 24.38 -38.47 24.93
C LEU A 988 23.94 -39.39 26.08
N VAL A 989 22.88 -40.17 25.87
CA VAL A 989 22.40 -41.20 26.84
C VAL A 989 21.90 -42.41 26.06
N ASN A 990 22.22 -43.62 26.50
CA ASN A 990 21.65 -44.86 25.97
C ASN A 990 21.63 -45.93 27.07
N GLY A 991 20.51 -46.03 27.80
CA GLY A 991 20.39 -46.98 28.91
C GLY A 991 19.12 -46.80 29.74
N ILE A 992 18.89 -47.70 30.69
CA ILE A 992 17.72 -47.66 31.59
C ILE A 992 17.91 -46.58 32.66
N GLN A 993 16.93 -45.68 32.79
CA GLN A 993 16.88 -44.63 33.80
C GLN A 993 15.62 -44.79 34.68
N ASP A 994 15.74 -44.46 35.96
CA ASP A 994 14.64 -44.56 36.93
C ASP A 994 13.59 -43.45 36.75
N GLN A 995 12.44 -43.58 37.41
CA GLN A 995 11.38 -42.56 37.40
C GLN A 995 11.86 -41.26 38.08
N GLY A 996 11.60 -40.09 37.48
CA GLY A 996 11.95 -38.78 38.02
C GLY A 996 12.65 -37.85 37.03
N MET A 997 13.13 -36.70 37.52
CA MET A 997 13.90 -35.73 36.75
C MET A 997 15.35 -36.16 36.57
N HIS A 998 15.86 -36.03 35.35
CA HIS A 998 17.25 -36.37 34.98
C HIS A 998 17.88 -35.23 34.20
N GLU A 999 19.19 -35.05 34.38
CA GLU A 999 19.95 -33.97 33.75
C GLU A 999 21.24 -34.48 33.12
N VAL A 1000 21.59 -33.92 31.95
CA VAL A 1000 22.77 -34.28 31.18
C VAL A 1000 23.48 -32.99 30.76
N SER A 1001 24.71 -32.80 31.22
CA SER A 1001 25.54 -31.67 30.79
C SER A 1001 26.15 -31.95 29.41
N PHE A 1002 26.10 -30.95 28.53
CA PHE A 1002 26.64 -31.01 27.19
C PHE A 1002 27.57 -29.83 26.92
N ASN A 1003 28.82 -30.12 26.55
CA ASN A 1003 29.83 -29.14 26.13
C ASN A 1003 30.05 -29.23 24.62
N ALA A 1004 29.80 -28.12 23.94
CA ALA A 1004 29.81 -28.01 22.49
C ALA A 1004 31.05 -27.29 21.93
N SER A 1005 32.14 -27.20 22.70
CA SER A 1005 33.37 -26.50 22.30
C SER A 1005 33.95 -27.02 20.97
N GLY A 1006 33.72 -28.29 20.64
CA GLY A 1006 34.14 -28.92 19.38
C GLY A 1006 33.20 -28.73 18.19
N LEU A 1007 32.06 -28.05 18.36
CA LEU A 1007 31.06 -27.82 17.30
C LEU A 1007 31.04 -26.33 16.90
N PRO A 1008 30.86 -25.98 15.62
CA PRO A 1008 30.71 -24.60 15.19
C PRO A 1008 29.42 -23.96 15.73
N SER A 1009 29.34 -22.61 15.71
CA SER A 1009 28.10 -21.90 16.03
C SER A 1009 26.97 -22.37 15.12
N GLY A 1010 25.78 -22.58 15.68
CA GLY A 1010 24.65 -23.09 14.93
C GLY A 1010 23.65 -23.86 15.79
N VAL A 1011 22.61 -24.37 15.13
CA VAL A 1011 21.50 -25.08 15.79
C VAL A 1011 21.68 -26.59 15.63
N TYR A 1012 21.64 -27.31 16.74
CA TYR A 1012 21.84 -28.75 16.82
C TYR A 1012 20.60 -29.43 17.43
N PRO A 1013 19.78 -30.12 16.63
CA PRO A 1013 18.65 -30.86 17.16
C PRO A 1013 19.12 -32.08 17.96
N TYR A 1014 18.47 -32.33 19.08
CA TYR A 1014 18.65 -33.55 19.86
C TYR A 1014 17.31 -34.20 20.19
N THR A 1015 17.30 -35.52 20.28
CA THR A 1015 16.08 -36.31 20.51
C THR A 1015 16.27 -37.22 21.69
N ILE A 1016 15.27 -37.32 22.56
CA ILE A 1016 15.15 -38.34 23.59
C ILE A 1016 14.09 -39.35 23.22
N GLU A 1017 14.35 -40.62 23.45
CA GLU A 1017 13.34 -41.67 23.38
C GLU A 1017 13.28 -42.42 24.71
N ALA A 1018 12.13 -42.43 25.36
CA ALA A 1018 11.91 -43.10 26.63
C ALA A 1018 10.44 -43.53 26.75
N MET A 1019 10.17 -44.68 27.37
CA MET A 1019 8.80 -45.23 27.52
C MET A 1019 8.03 -45.42 26.19
N GLY A 1020 8.74 -45.64 25.07
CA GLY A 1020 8.14 -45.68 23.74
C GLY A 1020 7.66 -44.31 23.23
N ARG A 1021 8.03 -43.22 23.91
CA ARG A 1021 7.77 -41.83 23.52
C ARG A 1021 9.07 -41.20 23.06
N LYS A 1022 9.00 -40.43 21.98
CA LYS A 1022 10.12 -39.67 21.45
C LYS A 1022 9.80 -38.18 21.53
N ALA A 1023 10.69 -37.40 22.13
CA ALA A 1023 10.66 -35.94 22.08
C ALA A 1023 11.96 -35.40 21.49
N SER A 1024 11.89 -34.20 20.95
CA SER A 1024 13.03 -33.53 20.34
C SER A 1024 13.05 -32.06 20.73
N ALA A 1025 14.24 -31.54 20.98
CA ALA A 1025 14.50 -30.14 21.27
C ALA A 1025 15.76 -29.69 20.53
N ARG A 1026 16.13 -28.42 20.66
CA ARG A 1026 17.22 -27.80 19.89
C ARG A 1026 18.23 -27.15 20.82
N LEU A 1027 19.51 -27.33 20.52
CA LEU A 1027 20.64 -26.65 21.15
C LEU A 1027 21.13 -25.55 20.20
N THR A 1028 21.08 -24.28 20.62
CA THR A 1028 21.59 -23.16 19.82
C THR A 1028 22.92 -22.69 20.40
N ILE A 1029 24.02 -22.91 19.68
CA ILE A 1029 25.37 -22.52 20.10
C ILE A 1029 25.74 -21.18 19.45
N LEU A 1030 26.17 -20.22 20.26
CA LEU A 1030 26.67 -18.92 19.82
C LEU A 1030 28.12 -18.73 20.30
N LYS A 1031 29.12 -19.05 19.47
CA LYS A 1031 30.53 -18.79 19.80
C LYS A 1031 30.94 -17.35 19.61
#